data_AF-A0A9W6UEI8-F1
#
_entry.id   AF-A0A9W6UEI8-F1
#
_cell.length_a   1.000
_cell.length_b   1.000
_cell.length_c   1.000
_cell.angle_alpha   90.00
_cell.angle_beta   90.00
_cell.angle_gamma   90.00
#
_symmetry.space_group_name_H-M   'P 1'
#
loop_
_entity.id
_entity.type
_entity.pdbx_description
1 polymer ?
#
loop_
_entity_poly.entity_id
_entity_poly.type
_entity_poly.pdbx_seq_one_letter_code
_entity_poly.pdbx_strand_id
1 'polypeptide(L)'
;MSRTIDPALQPEHEHESDSELVADLWGEDPHAPQAHTLLDDIVYGEGPRFRVATGELYFTDMHDKKVIKYCLATGERTLVYDDPQDMLSGLGWLPDGRMLISSMNKRQVLIHSEETHSTEIYADVKDVTQVRANDMVVSTSGRAYLGSFGFHHADLMSISSSVIVSIGTDGSVRVEATGVVFPNGMVTTPDGKTLIVGETFEGRLTAYDIGEDGKLSVGRLWADVGALVDGICLDAEGCVWASIVQPGMYQTGGGLVRVKEGGEIADMLGFGTNGIKNSVYACQLGTDAEGKHHLFFLEAATSYDDEIWRHGPEAARKNGQLRAIEVPRRLSVTSRKGSRDTAAAAAAARGVMKTAATPPAPSNAGSTPPPTQNSAAAAPKTQAPAAQDTPLDATQPPTEEYCAQGMTTLWPDSRRYLRNLVLGRECRNVFNLEPNTIFLNHNAYGVAPKPVMQAQAHFVNKMEMNPDRFMRREAPAMLRQAAKHLARFVHADADDMVFVTNATTGMNAVLQSLDLQNDDEVLCLNLTCEFSSLCCCMQDQDLTFVELKVVDVVLPIESYDALVQQVVDAITPNTRLAVLDHIASTTGFVLPLEKLIPIFHAKNIPVLVDGASAPGQLPLNLNELGADFYVGTAYKWLFGCKSCSFLHVSKPYQNTVRPVVTSLAYGQGFVEEFAIQGTRDEANFLTLVSALDFYESVGVSRVYAHNKSLIDWAGEYLATTWKTNILLPAWQRAPFVCNVRIPVEWPTTSAGVPMSHDEALPLCDAIMDFLDDQYRIVVRVVPFQSELYVRISAQMYNERRDYEQLGQAMLELTNTPTLGDYLARMRI
;
A
#
# COMPACT_ATOMS: atom_id res chain seq x y z
N MET A 1 -35.42 -58.03 19.77
CA MET A 1 -34.78 -58.26 21.08
C MET A 1 -33.71 -57.18 21.24
N SER A 2 -34.08 -55.98 21.68
CA SER A 2 -33.99 -55.48 23.07
C SER A 2 -32.59 -55.55 23.67
N ARG A 3 -31.92 -54.38 23.74
CA ARG A 3 -31.32 -53.82 24.95
C ARG A 3 -31.00 -52.33 24.74
N THR A 4 -31.66 -51.50 25.54
CA THR A 4 -31.49 -50.05 25.72
C THR A 4 -30.48 -49.75 26.83
N ILE A 5 -30.02 -48.49 26.94
CA ILE A 5 -29.29 -47.72 28.01
C ILE A 5 -28.13 -46.95 27.32
N ASP A 6 -27.89 -45.62 27.36
CA ASP A 6 -28.34 -44.42 28.11
C ASP A 6 -27.99 -43.16 27.27
N PRO A 7 -28.82 -42.09 27.15
CA PRO A 7 -28.46 -40.86 26.45
C PRO A 7 -27.90 -39.81 27.43
N ALA A 8 -26.62 -39.89 27.74
CA ALA A 8 -25.87 -38.79 28.35
C ALA A 8 -24.39 -38.93 27.99
N LEU A 9 -23.93 -38.11 27.04
CA LEU A 9 -22.55 -37.69 26.71
C LEU A 9 -22.42 -37.49 25.20
N GLN A 10 -22.89 -36.33 24.72
CA GLN A 10 -22.29 -35.66 23.56
C GLN A 10 -21.74 -34.33 24.05
N PRO A 11 -20.48 -33.98 23.74
CA PRO A 11 -20.01 -32.61 23.86
C PRO A 11 -20.55 -31.84 22.65
N GLU A 12 -21.51 -30.94 22.89
CA GLU A 12 -21.96 -29.97 21.89
C GLU A 12 -20.80 -29.01 21.59
N HIS A 13 -20.47 -28.89 20.31
CA HIS A 13 -19.51 -27.95 19.77
C HIS A 13 -20.13 -26.54 19.78
N GLU A 14 -19.53 -25.61 20.51
CA GLU A 14 -19.80 -24.17 20.41
C GLU A 14 -19.36 -23.66 19.03
N HIS A 15 -20.35 -23.40 18.16
CA HIS A 15 -20.18 -22.70 16.87
C HIS A 15 -21.16 -21.52 16.77
N GLU A 16 -21.52 -20.92 17.90
CA GLU A 16 -22.53 -19.85 18.00
C GLU A 16 -21.95 -18.47 18.40
N SER A 17 -20.62 -18.26 18.46
CA SER A 17 -20.08 -17.03 19.07
C SER A 17 -19.90 -15.81 18.15
N ASP A 18 -19.74 -15.97 16.83
CA ASP A 18 -19.23 -14.85 16.01
C ASP A 18 -20.30 -14.05 15.25
N SER A 19 -21.50 -14.62 15.01
CA SER A 19 -22.59 -13.89 14.33
C SER A 19 -23.54 -13.18 15.31
N GLU A 20 -23.72 -13.69 16.52
CA GLU A 20 -24.51 -13.02 17.56
C GLU A 20 -23.80 -11.78 18.11
N LEU A 21 -22.47 -11.80 18.22
CA LEU A 21 -21.65 -10.68 18.69
C LEU A 21 -21.78 -9.43 17.80
N VAL A 22 -21.94 -9.61 16.47
CA VAL A 22 -22.12 -8.48 15.53
C VAL A 22 -23.56 -7.98 15.54
N ALA A 23 -24.56 -8.81 15.83
CA ALA A 23 -25.97 -8.40 15.90
C ALA A 23 -26.31 -7.67 17.20
N ASP A 24 -25.73 -8.08 18.34
CA ASP A 24 -25.89 -7.41 19.63
C ASP A 24 -25.20 -6.03 19.69
N LEU A 25 -24.17 -5.79 18.86
CA LEU A 25 -23.44 -4.52 18.80
C LEU A 25 -24.25 -3.34 18.21
N TRP A 26 -25.34 -3.61 17.48
CA TRP A 26 -26.15 -2.57 16.82
C TRP A 26 -27.60 -2.51 17.34
N GLY A 27 -27.95 -3.31 18.35
CA GLY A 27 -29.25 -3.24 19.00
C GLY A 27 -29.37 -2.01 19.89
N GLU A 28 -30.51 -1.32 19.85
CA GLU A 28 -30.81 -0.27 20.84
C GLU A 28 -31.01 -0.93 22.23
N ASP A 29 -29.98 -0.88 23.09
CA ASP A 29 -30.14 -1.19 24.51
C ASP A 29 -30.69 0.06 25.24
N PRO A 30 -31.95 0.02 25.74
CA PRO A 30 -32.55 1.13 26.47
C PRO A 30 -31.86 1.40 27.82
N HIS A 31 -30.98 0.52 28.29
CA HIS A 31 -30.15 0.69 29.49
C HIS A 31 -28.72 1.13 29.20
N ALA A 32 -28.33 1.30 27.93
CA ALA A 32 -26.99 1.76 27.56
C ALA A 32 -26.71 3.17 28.12
N PRO A 33 -25.46 3.42 28.58
CA PRO A 33 -25.07 4.73 29.10
C PRO A 33 -25.28 5.81 28.04
N GLN A 34 -25.76 6.97 28.48
CA GLN A 34 -26.02 8.13 27.62
C GLN A 34 -25.01 9.23 27.91
N ALA A 35 -24.41 9.77 26.86
CA ALA A 35 -23.52 10.90 26.95
C ALA A 35 -24.29 12.17 27.32
N HIS A 36 -23.74 12.97 28.23
CA HIS A 36 -24.28 14.26 28.61
C HIS A 36 -23.27 15.38 28.30
N THR A 37 -23.78 16.59 28.13
CA THR A 37 -22.97 17.76 27.79
C THR A 37 -22.44 18.42 29.05
N LEU A 38 -21.13 18.71 29.06
CA LEU A 38 -20.46 19.49 30.10
C LEU A 38 -20.29 20.96 29.67
N LEU A 39 -19.98 21.20 28.39
CA LEU A 39 -19.85 22.54 27.82
C LEU A 39 -20.28 22.53 26.35
N ASP A 40 -21.02 23.56 25.91
CA ASP A 40 -21.60 23.69 24.56
C ASP A 40 -21.30 25.03 23.86
N ASP A 41 -20.38 25.81 24.42
CA ASP A 41 -19.85 27.08 23.86
C ASP A 41 -18.39 26.88 23.41
N ILE A 42 -18.20 25.96 22.46
CA ILE A 42 -16.91 25.56 21.88
C ILE A 42 -17.01 25.66 20.36
N VAL A 43 -15.99 26.24 19.71
CA VAL A 43 -15.94 26.27 18.24
C VAL A 43 -15.46 24.90 17.72
N TYR A 44 -14.28 24.44 18.14
CA TYR A 44 -13.78 23.12 17.77
C TYR A 44 -12.72 22.65 18.75
N GLY A 45 -13.07 21.69 19.60
CA GLY A 45 -12.22 21.25 20.69
C GLY A 45 -11.30 20.08 20.33
N GLU A 46 -10.08 20.11 20.85
CA GLU A 46 -9.00 19.15 20.57
C GLU A 46 -8.12 18.89 21.80
N GLY A 47 -7.32 17.83 21.73
CA GLY A 47 -6.24 17.55 22.69
C GLY A 47 -6.64 17.53 24.18
N PRO A 48 -7.76 16.90 24.59
CA PRO A 48 -8.17 16.87 25.99
C PRO A 48 -7.15 16.12 26.85
N ARG A 49 -6.91 16.63 28.06
CA ARG A 49 -6.03 16.04 29.07
C ARG A 49 -6.63 16.21 30.45
N PHE A 50 -6.70 15.12 31.21
CA PHE A 50 -7.31 15.11 32.54
C PHE A 50 -6.27 15.08 33.64
N ARG A 51 -6.39 16.00 34.61
CA ARG A 51 -5.53 16.09 35.78
C ARG A 51 -6.22 15.44 36.98
N VAL A 52 -5.87 14.18 37.24
CA VAL A 52 -6.46 13.38 38.34
C VAL A 52 -6.32 14.06 39.70
N ALA A 53 -5.19 14.74 39.96
CA ALA A 53 -4.93 15.39 41.24
C ALA A 53 -5.88 16.56 41.55
N THR A 54 -6.37 17.26 40.51
CA THR A 54 -7.23 18.45 40.66
C THR A 54 -8.67 18.21 40.21
N GLY A 55 -8.94 17.13 39.48
CA GLY A 55 -10.26 16.86 38.90
C GLY A 55 -10.60 17.81 37.74
N GLU A 56 -9.58 18.28 37.03
CA GLU A 56 -9.70 19.30 35.98
C GLU A 56 -9.40 18.70 34.61
N LEU A 57 -10.20 19.10 33.61
CA LEU A 57 -9.99 18.77 32.21
C LEU A 57 -9.46 20.00 31.46
N TYR A 58 -8.37 19.83 30.72
CA TYR A 58 -7.78 20.85 29.87
C TYR A 58 -7.97 20.42 28.42
N PHE A 59 -8.26 21.34 27.52
CA PHE A 59 -8.35 21.08 26.08
C PHE A 59 -8.12 22.38 25.30
N THR A 60 -7.84 22.27 24.02
CA THR A 60 -7.74 23.43 23.13
C THR A 60 -9.03 23.62 22.35
N ASP A 61 -9.55 24.83 22.29
CA ASP A 61 -10.48 25.22 21.23
C ASP A 61 -9.63 25.73 20.06
N MET A 62 -9.39 24.85 19.08
CA MET A 62 -8.40 25.05 18.02
C MET A 62 -8.75 26.27 17.16
N HIS A 63 -10.02 26.41 16.77
CA HIS A 63 -10.49 27.48 15.90
C HIS A 63 -10.79 28.79 16.67
N ASP A 64 -11.15 28.71 17.97
CA ASP A 64 -11.22 29.90 18.85
C ASP A 64 -9.86 30.30 19.47
N LYS A 65 -8.82 29.51 19.20
CA LYS A 65 -7.40 29.75 19.53
C LYS A 65 -7.12 29.89 21.02
N LYS A 66 -7.74 29.04 21.84
CA LYS A 66 -7.67 29.10 23.30
C LYS A 66 -7.35 27.75 23.92
N VAL A 67 -6.63 27.76 25.03
CA VAL A 67 -6.56 26.65 25.97
C VAL A 67 -7.58 26.89 27.08
N ILE A 68 -8.50 25.94 27.24
CA ILE A 68 -9.60 26.01 28.20
C ILE A 68 -9.38 24.95 29.28
N LYS A 69 -9.67 25.34 30.52
CA LYS A 69 -9.74 24.47 31.69
C LYS A 69 -11.18 24.37 32.17
N TYR A 70 -11.64 23.15 32.44
CA TYR A 70 -12.96 22.84 32.98
C TYR A 70 -12.83 22.07 34.29
N CYS A 71 -13.39 22.59 35.37
CA CYS A 71 -13.40 21.92 36.67
C CYS A 71 -14.65 21.02 36.78
N LEU A 72 -14.46 19.70 36.91
CA LEU A 72 -15.60 18.77 37.00
C LEU A 72 -16.47 19.02 38.23
N ALA A 73 -15.86 19.40 39.37
CA ALA A 73 -16.56 19.56 40.63
C ALA A 73 -17.46 20.82 40.68
N THR A 74 -17.03 21.91 40.04
CA THR A 74 -17.76 23.18 40.06
C THR A 74 -18.52 23.48 38.77
N GLY A 75 -18.17 22.79 37.68
CA GLY A 75 -18.65 23.12 36.33
C GLY A 75 -18.05 24.42 35.76
N GLU A 76 -16.99 24.94 36.40
CA GLU A 76 -16.39 26.22 36.01
C GLU A 76 -15.45 26.09 34.82
N ARG A 77 -15.64 26.96 33.82
CA ARG A 77 -14.75 27.16 32.67
C ARG A 77 -13.78 28.31 32.96
N THR A 78 -12.48 28.07 32.81
CA THR A 78 -11.41 29.07 32.94
C THR A 78 -10.58 29.13 31.67
N LEU A 79 -10.22 30.34 31.22
CA LEU A 79 -9.24 30.55 30.15
C LEU A 79 -7.82 30.40 30.71
N VAL A 80 -7.02 29.51 30.14
CA VAL A 80 -5.63 29.30 30.54
C VAL A 80 -4.68 30.12 29.69
N TYR A 81 -4.87 30.08 28.37
CA TYR A 81 -4.02 30.79 27.40
C TYR A 81 -4.82 31.10 26.12
N ASP A 82 -4.57 32.23 25.50
CA ASP A 82 -5.12 32.62 24.20
C ASP A 82 -4.01 33.11 23.25
N ASP A 83 -4.08 32.70 21.98
CA ASP A 83 -3.21 33.22 20.93
C ASP A 83 -4.04 33.67 19.73
N PRO A 84 -4.43 34.96 19.62
CA PRO A 84 -5.29 35.41 18.53
C PRO A 84 -4.66 35.21 17.13
N GLN A 85 -3.36 34.96 17.04
CA GLN A 85 -2.62 34.84 15.79
C GLN A 85 -2.42 33.40 15.32
N ASP A 86 -2.59 32.39 16.16
CA ASP A 86 -2.34 31.00 15.77
C ASP A 86 -3.36 30.01 16.36
N MET A 87 -3.55 28.88 15.67
CA MET A 87 -4.33 27.76 16.18
C MET A 87 -3.50 26.96 17.18
N LEU A 88 -4.17 26.38 18.16
CA LEU A 88 -3.57 25.59 19.23
C LEU A 88 -4.14 24.17 19.21
N SER A 89 -3.30 23.18 19.51
CA SER A 89 -3.71 21.77 19.55
C SER A 89 -3.05 21.06 20.76
N GLY A 90 -2.23 20.02 20.53
CA GLY A 90 -1.71 19.13 21.56
C GLY A 90 -1.18 19.79 22.84
N LEU A 91 -1.49 19.15 23.98
CA LEU A 91 -1.12 19.59 25.32
C LEU A 91 -0.33 18.51 26.08
N GLY A 92 0.56 18.94 26.96
CA GLY A 92 1.21 18.07 27.95
C GLY A 92 1.92 18.85 29.05
N TRP A 93 2.48 18.15 30.04
CA TRP A 93 3.15 18.80 31.17
C TRP A 93 4.55 18.26 31.36
N LEU A 94 5.48 19.19 31.60
CA LEU A 94 6.79 18.84 32.12
C LEU A 94 6.69 18.33 33.56
N PRO A 95 7.68 17.57 34.05
CA PRO A 95 7.69 17.07 35.42
C PRO A 95 7.62 18.16 36.51
N ASP A 96 7.98 19.40 36.18
CA ASP A 96 7.90 20.55 37.07
C ASP A 96 6.53 21.25 37.09
N GLY A 97 5.56 20.72 36.34
CA GLY A 97 4.18 21.21 36.32
C GLY A 97 3.88 22.29 35.29
N ARG A 98 4.88 22.78 34.55
CA ARG A 98 4.65 23.73 33.43
C ARG A 98 4.03 23.02 32.24
N MET A 99 3.11 23.70 31.56
CA MET A 99 2.35 23.14 30.44
C MET A 99 3.06 23.42 29.12
N LEU A 100 3.12 22.43 28.24
CA LEU A 100 3.52 22.59 26.85
C LEU A 100 2.27 22.67 25.96
N ILE A 101 2.30 23.58 24.98
CA ILE A 101 1.20 23.83 24.04
C ILE A 101 1.75 23.78 22.62
N SER A 102 1.11 23.01 21.74
CA SER A 102 1.42 23.00 20.30
C SER A 102 0.81 24.21 19.60
N SER A 103 1.68 25.08 19.05
CA SER A 103 1.32 26.23 18.21
C SER A 103 1.41 25.82 16.74
N MET A 104 0.25 25.67 16.10
CA MET A 104 0.13 24.86 14.88
C MET A 104 0.75 25.53 13.65
N ASN A 105 0.28 26.73 13.27
CA ASN A 105 0.77 27.37 12.03
C ASN A 105 2.15 28.01 12.23
N LYS A 106 2.45 28.49 13.45
CA LYS A 106 3.79 28.97 13.80
C LYS A 106 4.81 27.84 13.85
N ARG A 107 4.37 26.57 14.00
CA ARG A 107 5.22 25.37 14.12
C ARG A 107 6.19 25.48 15.30
N GLN A 108 5.63 25.76 16.46
CA GLN A 108 6.36 25.97 17.70
C GLN A 108 5.69 25.20 18.84
N VAL A 109 6.49 24.84 19.84
CA VAL A 109 5.97 24.41 21.14
C VAL A 109 6.20 25.53 22.12
N LEU A 110 5.13 25.94 22.80
CA LEU A 110 5.15 26.97 23.82
C LEU A 110 5.19 26.32 25.20
N ILE A 111 5.82 26.98 26.16
CA ILE A 111 5.77 26.63 27.58
C ILE A 111 4.98 27.69 28.34
N HIS A 112 4.01 27.26 29.14
CA HIS A 112 3.11 28.12 29.91
C HIS A 112 3.16 27.79 31.41
N SER A 113 3.24 28.82 32.24
CA SER A 113 3.14 28.74 33.69
C SER A 113 1.87 29.43 34.15
N GLU A 114 0.93 28.66 34.71
CA GLU A 114 -0.31 29.20 35.28
C GLU A 114 -0.04 30.07 36.51
N GLU A 115 0.98 29.74 37.33
CA GLU A 115 1.32 30.50 38.53
C GLU A 115 1.78 31.92 38.23
N THR A 116 2.54 32.10 37.14
CA THR A 116 3.12 33.39 36.75
C THR A 116 2.36 34.05 35.59
N HIS A 117 1.41 33.34 34.99
CA HIS A 117 0.72 33.72 33.74
C HIS A 117 1.69 34.12 32.61
N SER A 118 2.83 33.42 32.52
CA SER A 118 3.85 33.66 31.49
C SER A 118 3.84 32.55 30.44
N THR A 119 4.07 32.92 29.18
CA THR A 119 4.21 32.00 28.05
C THR A 119 5.46 32.36 27.25
N GLU A 120 6.28 31.37 26.95
CA GLU A 120 7.52 31.52 26.17
C GLU A 120 7.63 30.43 25.10
N ILE A 121 8.48 30.63 24.09
CA ILE A 121 8.79 29.58 23.12
C ILE A 121 9.68 28.54 23.80
N TYR A 122 9.23 27.29 23.80
CA TYR A 122 9.98 26.16 24.33
C TYR A 122 10.88 25.52 23.25
N ALA A 123 10.35 25.35 22.05
CA ALA A 123 11.09 24.85 20.89
C ALA A 123 10.47 25.33 19.59
N ASP A 124 11.30 25.50 18.56
CA ASP A 124 10.89 25.78 17.19
C ASP A 124 11.09 24.52 16.34
N VAL A 125 10.02 24.02 15.72
CA VAL A 125 10.03 22.79 14.92
C VAL A 125 9.84 23.08 13.43
N LYS A 126 9.91 24.34 13.02
CA LYS A 126 9.64 24.80 11.65
C LYS A 126 10.56 24.17 10.61
N ASP A 127 11.82 23.94 10.97
CA ASP A 127 12.82 23.40 10.05
C ASP A 127 12.67 21.89 9.81
N VAL A 128 11.90 21.21 10.65
CA VAL A 128 11.72 19.75 10.60
C VAL A 128 10.28 19.31 10.31
N THR A 129 9.32 20.22 10.45
CA THR A 129 7.91 20.00 10.11
C THR A 129 7.56 20.81 8.86
N GLN A 130 7.00 20.17 7.83
CA GLN A 130 6.74 20.84 6.55
C GLN A 130 5.51 21.75 6.59
N VAL A 131 4.50 21.35 7.37
CA VAL A 131 3.21 22.02 7.52
C VAL A 131 2.89 22.19 9.01
N ARG A 132 1.62 22.44 9.37
CA ARG A 132 1.19 22.65 10.76
C ARG A 132 1.69 21.58 11.72
N ALA A 133 2.20 22.02 12.87
CA ALA A 133 2.34 21.18 14.05
C ALA A 133 0.94 20.75 14.53
N ASN A 134 0.88 19.61 15.20
CA ASN A 134 -0.38 18.94 15.51
C ASN A 134 -0.43 18.48 16.98
N ASP A 135 -0.98 17.30 17.23
CA ASP A 135 -1.10 16.71 18.55
C ASP A 135 0.27 16.37 19.17
N MET A 136 0.30 16.32 20.49
CA MET A 136 1.50 16.20 21.30
C MET A 136 1.24 15.41 22.58
N VAL A 137 2.22 14.63 23.02
CA VAL A 137 2.27 14.03 24.37
C VAL A 137 3.63 14.30 25.02
N VAL A 138 3.62 14.55 26.32
CA VAL A 138 4.85 14.62 27.13
C VAL A 138 4.98 13.32 27.91
N SER A 139 6.10 12.62 27.72
CA SER A 139 6.38 11.37 28.41
C SER A 139 6.71 11.60 29.89
N THR A 140 6.76 10.53 30.66
CA THR A 140 7.18 10.56 32.08
C THR A 140 8.62 11.03 32.29
N SER A 141 9.48 10.97 31.25
CA SER A 141 10.84 11.55 31.30
C SER A 141 10.87 13.06 31.06
N GLY A 142 9.72 13.66 30.72
CA GLY A 142 9.61 15.08 30.34
C GLY A 142 9.96 15.37 28.89
N ARG A 143 10.20 14.33 28.06
CA ARG A 143 10.41 14.50 26.62
C ARG A 143 9.06 14.62 25.92
N ALA A 144 8.88 15.65 25.10
CA ALA A 144 7.68 15.79 24.28
C ALA A 144 7.85 15.04 22.96
N TYR A 145 6.79 14.38 22.49
CA TYR A 145 6.66 13.88 21.13
C TYR A 145 5.53 14.66 20.45
N LEU A 146 5.75 15.13 19.23
CA LEU A 146 4.88 16.03 18.51
C LEU A 146 4.70 15.53 17.07
N GLY A 147 3.45 15.48 16.62
CA GLY A 147 3.10 15.18 15.23
C GLY A 147 2.96 16.45 14.38
N SER A 148 2.90 16.27 13.06
CA SER A 148 2.50 17.34 12.13
C SER A 148 1.41 16.87 11.17
N PHE A 149 0.72 17.78 10.48
CA PHE A 149 -0.37 17.39 9.56
C PHE A 149 0.13 16.55 8.37
N GLY A 150 1.27 16.91 7.78
CA GLY A 150 1.76 16.32 6.53
C GLY A 150 0.98 16.74 5.27
N PHE A 151 0.05 17.70 5.35
CA PHE A 151 -0.68 18.29 4.22
C PHE A 151 -1.17 19.72 4.54
N HIS A 152 -1.57 20.46 3.51
CA HIS A 152 -2.29 21.73 3.61
C HIS A 152 -3.81 21.51 3.47
N HIS A 153 -4.65 22.02 4.38
CA HIS A 153 -6.12 21.87 4.25
C HIS A 153 -6.73 22.41 2.95
N ALA A 154 -6.12 23.43 2.34
CA ALA A 154 -6.56 23.98 1.04
C ALA A 154 -6.14 23.09 -0.15
N ASP A 155 -5.33 22.06 0.10
CA ASP A 155 -4.80 21.12 -0.88
C ASP A 155 -4.64 19.74 -0.23
N LEU A 156 -5.76 19.04 -0.05
CA LEU A 156 -5.81 17.66 0.48
C LEU A 156 -5.01 16.66 -0.38
N MET A 157 -4.51 17.08 -1.55
CA MET A 157 -3.66 16.29 -2.44
C MET A 157 -2.16 16.41 -2.12
N SER A 158 -1.80 17.30 -1.19
CA SER A 158 -0.43 17.50 -0.69
C SER A 158 -0.02 16.52 0.42
N ILE A 159 -0.83 15.48 0.70
CA ILE A 159 -0.51 14.44 1.69
C ILE A 159 0.81 13.77 1.32
N SER A 160 1.88 14.20 1.97
CA SER A 160 3.22 13.65 1.82
C SER A 160 3.89 13.60 3.19
N SER A 161 4.48 12.45 3.48
CA SER A 161 5.20 12.06 4.71
C SER A 161 5.26 13.11 5.83
N SER A 162 4.38 12.98 6.84
CA SER A 162 4.53 13.70 8.10
C SER A 162 5.67 13.11 8.93
N VAL A 163 6.05 13.83 9.97
CA VAL A 163 7.08 13.45 10.93
C VAL A 163 6.51 13.33 12.33
N ILE A 164 7.15 12.49 13.14
CA ILE A 164 7.11 12.60 14.59
C ILE A 164 8.44 13.21 15.01
N VAL A 165 8.37 14.31 15.77
CA VAL A 165 9.55 14.95 16.35
C VAL A 165 9.54 14.78 17.86
N SER A 166 10.71 14.63 18.48
CA SER A 166 10.86 14.72 19.92
C SER A 166 11.57 16.00 20.33
N ILE A 167 11.20 16.51 21.51
CA ILE A 167 11.74 17.72 22.10
C ILE A 167 12.25 17.38 23.50
N GLY A 168 13.56 17.54 23.72
CA GLY A 168 14.20 17.31 25.00
C GLY A 168 13.75 18.29 26.09
N THR A 169 14.10 18.01 27.35
CA THR A 169 13.88 18.92 28.48
C THR A 169 14.71 20.22 28.40
N ASP A 170 15.70 20.23 27.51
CA ASP A 170 16.55 21.37 27.15
C ASP A 170 16.06 22.12 25.90
N GLY A 171 14.92 21.72 25.31
CA GLY A 171 14.38 22.28 24.08
C GLY A 171 15.00 21.70 22.79
N SER A 172 15.91 20.73 22.88
CA SER A 172 16.54 20.12 21.69
C SER A 172 15.54 19.35 20.84
N VAL A 173 15.48 19.64 19.54
CA VAL A 173 14.54 19.04 18.58
C VAL A 173 15.22 17.91 17.80
N ARG A 174 14.52 16.77 17.64
CA ARG A 174 14.98 15.62 16.85
C ARG A 174 13.84 15.03 16.03
N VAL A 175 14.08 14.72 14.76
CA VAL A 175 13.15 13.90 13.96
C VAL A 175 13.29 12.44 14.38
N GLU A 176 12.20 11.85 14.86
CA GLU A 176 12.16 10.46 15.34
C GLU A 176 11.65 9.50 14.28
N ALA A 177 10.57 9.87 13.58
CA ALA A 177 9.96 9.06 12.55
C ALA A 177 9.54 9.92 11.36
N THR A 178 9.56 9.33 10.17
CA THR A 178 9.16 9.94 8.90
C THR A 178 8.21 9.01 8.17
N GLY A 179 7.32 9.53 7.32
CA GLY A 179 6.39 8.70 6.55
C GLY A 179 5.15 8.31 7.36
N VAL A 180 4.91 8.99 8.47
CA VAL A 180 3.68 8.88 9.25
C VAL A 180 2.61 9.71 8.54
N VAL A 181 1.40 9.17 8.38
CA VAL A 181 0.34 9.87 7.64
C VAL A 181 -0.63 10.50 8.63
N PHE A 182 -0.59 11.84 8.72
CA PHE A 182 -1.42 12.65 9.61
C PHE A 182 -1.49 12.09 11.05
N PRO A 183 -0.36 12.10 11.80
CA PRO A 183 -0.34 11.71 13.20
C PRO A 183 -1.28 12.60 14.05
N ASN A 184 -2.37 12.03 14.51
CA ASN A 184 -3.36 12.59 15.43
C ASN A 184 -3.58 11.62 16.59
N GLY A 185 -3.68 12.14 17.82
CA GLY A 185 -3.75 11.29 18.99
C GLY A 185 -2.41 10.64 19.27
N MET A 186 -1.87 10.87 20.47
CA MET A 186 -0.70 10.13 20.92
C MET A 186 -0.69 9.93 22.43
N VAL A 187 -0.23 8.75 22.82
CA VAL A 187 -0.12 8.33 24.21
C VAL A 187 1.17 7.57 24.44
N THR A 188 1.72 7.72 25.65
CA THR A 188 2.81 6.85 26.11
C THR A 188 2.25 5.81 27.07
N THR A 189 2.75 4.58 26.99
CA THR A 189 2.41 3.54 27.97
C THR A 189 2.85 3.96 29.39
N PRO A 190 2.20 3.46 30.45
CA PRO A 190 2.51 3.88 31.83
C PRO A 190 3.95 3.57 32.26
N ASP A 191 4.57 2.55 31.67
CA ASP A 191 5.99 2.21 31.90
C ASP A 191 6.96 3.13 31.15
N GLY A 192 6.46 4.06 30.32
CA GLY A 192 7.23 5.01 29.54
C GLY A 192 8.00 4.41 28.37
N LYS A 193 7.73 3.14 28.01
CA LYS A 193 8.52 2.40 27.02
C LYS A 193 7.96 2.41 25.61
N THR A 194 6.71 2.79 25.43
CA THR A 194 6.07 2.75 24.11
C THR A 194 5.31 4.03 23.86
N LEU A 195 5.51 4.63 22.68
CA LEU A 195 4.67 5.67 22.12
C LEU A 195 3.68 5.02 21.15
N ILE A 196 2.39 5.27 21.33
CA ILE A 196 1.33 4.85 20.39
C ILE A 196 0.76 6.11 19.75
N VAL A 197 0.64 6.09 18.43
CA VAL A 197 0.20 7.24 17.60
C VAL A 197 -0.92 6.80 16.68
N GLY A 198 -1.99 7.59 16.60
CA GLY A 198 -3.03 7.41 15.59
C GLY A 198 -2.60 8.02 14.25
N GLU A 199 -2.70 7.27 13.16
CA GLU A 199 -2.48 7.76 11.80
C GLU A 199 -3.83 7.93 11.11
N THR A 200 -4.35 9.15 11.09
CA THR A 200 -5.75 9.41 10.73
C THR A 200 -6.12 8.85 9.37
N PHE A 201 -5.38 9.19 8.32
CA PHE A 201 -5.74 8.76 6.96
C PHE A 201 -5.33 7.31 6.65
N GLU A 202 -4.49 6.70 7.48
CA GLU A 202 -4.20 5.26 7.37
C GLU A 202 -5.17 4.41 8.19
N GLY A 203 -6.00 5.03 9.04
CA GLY A 203 -6.99 4.37 9.87
C GLY A 203 -6.41 3.33 10.83
N ARG A 204 -5.20 3.59 11.33
CA ARG A 204 -4.44 2.64 12.17
C ARG A 204 -3.76 3.32 13.35
N LEU A 205 -3.37 2.50 14.32
CA LEU A 205 -2.51 2.87 15.44
C LEU A 205 -1.12 2.28 15.20
N THR A 206 -0.08 3.11 15.33
CA THR A 206 1.32 2.73 15.17
C THR A 206 2.07 2.91 16.47
N ALA A 207 2.82 1.88 16.88
CA ALA A 207 3.63 1.89 18.08
C ALA A 207 5.12 2.04 17.77
N TYR A 208 5.81 2.71 18.68
CA TYR A 208 7.26 2.91 18.67
C TYR A 208 7.81 2.59 20.05
N ASP A 209 8.84 1.77 20.13
CA ASP A 209 9.56 1.58 21.38
C ASP A 209 10.42 2.81 21.66
N ILE A 210 10.41 3.27 22.92
CA ILE A 210 11.14 4.43 23.41
C ILE A 210 12.43 3.93 24.06
N GLY A 211 13.58 4.25 23.44
CA GLY A 211 14.90 3.97 23.99
C GLY A 211 15.20 4.79 25.25
N GLU A 212 16.26 4.42 25.97
CA GLU A 212 16.69 5.13 27.20
C GLU A 212 17.02 6.62 26.95
N ASP A 213 17.45 6.98 25.73
CA ASP A 213 17.71 8.35 25.28
C ASP A 213 16.46 9.06 24.71
N GLY A 214 15.30 8.41 24.79
CA GLY A 214 14.04 8.86 24.23
C GLY A 214 13.96 8.75 22.70
N LYS A 215 14.86 8.00 22.05
CA LYS A 215 14.79 7.77 20.61
C LYS A 215 13.74 6.72 20.28
N LEU A 216 12.98 6.93 19.21
CA LEU A 216 11.99 5.96 18.76
C LEU A 216 12.63 4.85 17.91
N SER A 217 12.12 3.63 18.07
CA SER A 217 12.40 2.51 17.17
C SER A 217 11.72 2.68 15.81
N VAL A 218 11.85 1.69 14.92
CA VAL A 218 11.05 1.67 13.68
C VAL A 218 9.59 1.40 14.06
N GLY A 219 8.68 2.20 13.51
CA GLY A 219 7.25 2.07 13.76
C GLY A 219 6.73 0.70 13.38
N ARG A 220 5.92 0.12 14.26
CA ARG A 220 5.22 -1.15 14.04
C ARG A 220 3.71 -0.93 14.13
N LEU A 221 2.94 -1.67 13.33
CA LEU A 221 1.49 -1.68 13.47
C LEU A 221 1.14 -2.12 14.90
N TRP A 222 0.38 -1.28 15.61
CA TRP A 222 -0.19 -1.61 16.91
C TRP A 222 -1.60 -2.18 16.75
N ALA A 223 -2.43 -1.53 15.94
CA ALA A 223 -3.74 -2.03 15.54
C ALA A 223 -4.18 -1.40 14.20
N ASP A 224 -4.84 -2.17 13.35
CA ASP A 224 -5.61 -1.64 12.22
C ASP A 224 -7.04 -1.39 12.72
N VAL A 225 -7.51 -0.15 12.66
CA VAL A 225 -8.84 0.26 13.15
C VAL A 225 -9.86 0.29 12.01
N GLY A 226 -9.40 0.33 10.75
CA GLY A 226 -10.27 0.31 9.56
C GLY A 226 -11.09 1.59 9.33
N ALA A 227 -10.87 2.66 10.11
CA ALA A 227 -11.56 3.94 10.01
C ALA A 227 -10.67 5.11 10.41
N LEU A 228 -11.03 6.34 9.99
CA LEU A 228 -10.25 7.54 10.29
C LEU A 228 -10.19 7.78 11.81
N VAL A 229 -9.02 7.52 12.39
CA VAL A 229 -8.75 7.72 13.81
C VAL A 229 -8.30 9.16 14.08
N ASP A 230 -8.67 9.71 15.23
CA ASP A 230 -8.22 11.03 15.67
C ASP A 230 -7.70 10.95 17.11
N GLY A 231 -7.96 11.94 17.98
CA GLY A 231 -7.47 11.95 19.36
C GLY A 231 -7.76 10.65 20.11
N ILE A 232 -6.73 10.11 20.76
CA ILE A 232 -6.75 8.83 21.47
C ILE A 232 -6.41 8.97 22.96
N CYS A 233 -6.84 8.03 23.78
CA CYS A 233 -6.34 7.85 25.16
C CYS A 233 -6.14 6.37 25.51
N LEU A 234 -5.26 6.08 26.47
CA LEU A 234 -4.92 4.72 26.90
C LEU A 234 -5.57 4.40 28.25
N ASP A 235 -6.14 3.21 28.39
CA ASP A 235 -6.73 2.74 29.65
C ASP A 235 -5.79 1.84 30.47
N ALA A 236 -6.23 1.49 31.68
CA ALA A 236 -5.45 0.71 32.63
C ALA A 236 -5.26 -0.77 32.24
N GLU A 237 -6.00 -1.27 31.26
CA GLU A 237 -5.81 -2.61 30.68
C GLU A 237 -4.85 -2.61 29.49
N GLY A 238 -4.37 -1.42 29.08
CA GLY A 238 -3.52 -1.25 27.90
C GLY A 238 -4.31 -1.19 26.60
N CYS A 239 -5.62 -0.97 26.65
CA CYS A 239 -6.43 -0.72 25.44
C CYS A 239 -6.42 0.77 25.11
N VAL A 240 -6.47 1.08 23.82
CA VAL A 240 -6.59 2.45 23.31
C VAL A 240 -8.04 2.75 23.01
N TRP A 241 -8.58 3.82 23.58
CA TRP A 241 -9.78 4.46 23.08
C TRP A 241 -9.40 5.41 21.96
N ALA A 242 -9.95 5.19 20.77
CA ALA A 242 -9.74 6.01 19.59
C ALA A 242 -11.04 6.72 19.20
N SER A 243 -10.95 8.01 18.93
CA SER A 243 -12.05 8.79 18.36
C SER A 243 -12.15 8.50 16.86
N ILE A 244 -13.37 8.28 16.38
CA ILE A 244 -13.67 8.00 14.97
C ILE A 244 -14.46 9.18 14.40
N VAL A 245 -13.86 9.87 13.44
CA VAL A 245 -14.36 11.16 12.92
C VAL A 245 -15.55 10.96 11.96
N GLN A 246 -15.49 9.93 11.12
CA GLN A 246 -16.49 9.67 10.09
C GLN A 246 -16.83 8.18 10.01
N PRO A 247 -18.05 7.85 9.53
CA PRO A 247 -18.58 6.49 9.56
C PRO A 247 -17.68 5.44 8.92
N GLY A 248 -17.01 5.66 7.79
CA GLY A 248 -16.10 4.64 7.23
C GLY A 248 -16.77 3.25 7.12
N MET A 249 -16.21 2.23 7.80
CA MET A 249 -16.80 0.87 7.93
C MET A 249 -18.07 0.80 8.81
N TYR A 250 -18.42 1.85 9.55
CA TYR A 250 -19.53 1.96 10.49
C TYR A 250 -20.70 2.75 9.88
N GLN A 251 -21.94 2.37 10.19
CA GLN A 251 -23.10 2.75 9.37
C GLN A 251 -23.67 4.17 9.63
N THR A 252 -23.29 4.86 10.71
CA THR A 252 -23.86 6.15 11.14
C THR A 252 -22.89 6.96 12.02
N GLY A 253 -22.79 8.29 11.84
CA GLY A 253 -22.10 9.23 12.76
C GLY A 253 -20.62 8.95 13.10
N GLY A 254 -19.99 9.79 13.93
CA GLY A 254 -18.71 9.48 14.57
C GLY A 254 -18.89 8.68 15.87
N GLY A 255 -17.80 8.24 16.48
CA GLY A 255 -17.86 7.40 17.67
C GLY A 255 -16.54 7.22 18.39
N LEU A 256 -16.53 6.34 19.39
CA LEU A 256 -15.39 6.00 20.21
C LEU A 256 -15.22 4.49 20.20
N VAL A 257 -14.04 4.02 19.82
CA VAL A 257 -13.76 2.59 19.68
C VAL A 257 -12.62 2.24 20.64
N ARG A 258 -12.82 1.19 21.43
CA ARG A 258 -11.82 0.65 22.35
C ARG A 258 -11.10 -0.52 21.68
N VAL A 259 -9.82 -0.36 21.42
CA VAL A 259 -9.00 -1.29 20.63
C VAL A 259 -7.90 -1.89 21.51
N LYS A 260 -7.70 -3.21 21.44
CA LYS A 260 -6.53 -3.90 22.01
C LYS A 260 -5.40 -3.95 20.99
N GLU A 261 -4.17 -4.10 21.47
CA GLU A 261 -3.03 -4.39 20.60
C GLU A 261 -3.32 -5.63 19.74
N GLY A 262 -3.08 -5.52 18.43
CA GLY A 262 -3.45 -6.52 17.44
C GLY A 262 -4.76 -6.25 16.69
N GLY A 263 -5.56 -5.26 17.12
CA GLY A 263 -6.76 -4.81 16.39
C GLY A 263 -8.11 -5.38 16.87
N GLU A 264 -8.14 -6.12 17.98
CA GLU A 264 -9.41 -6.59 18.55
C GLU A 264 -10.20 -5.41 19.12
N ILE A 265 -11.44 -5.22 18.66
CA ILE A 265 -12.38 -4.22 19.18
C ILE A 265 -13.06 -4.77 20.43
N ALA A 266 -12.81 -4.12 21.57
CA ALA A 266 -13.30 -4.57 22.88
C ALA A 266 -14.55 -3.81 23.37
N ASP A 267 -14.83 -2.64 22.81
CA ASP A 267 -15.97 -1.78 23.17
C ASP A 267 -16.19 -0.70 22.11
N MET A 268 -17.43 -0.20 21.98
CA MET A 268 -17.78 0.90 21.07
C MET A 268 -18.88 1.77 21.67
N LEU A 269 -18.75 3.09 21.51
CA LEU A 269 -19.75 4.07 21.95
C LEU A 269 -20.03 5.06 20.81
N GLY A 270 -21.29 5.44 20.64
CA GLY A 270 -21.71 6.44 19.66
C GLY A 270 -22.22 5.85 18.35
N PHE A 271 -21.77 6.37 17.22
CA PHE A 271 -22.29 5.99 15.90
C PHE A 271 -23.81 6.18 15.78
N GLY A 272 -24.34 7.29 16.31
CA GLY A 272 -25.78 7.56 16.37
C GLY A 272 -26.48 6.99 17.61
N THR A 273 -25.77 6.23 18.44
CA THR A 273 -26.24 5.71 19.74
C THR A 273 -25.61 6.48 20.92
N ASN A 274 -25.90 6.09 22.16
CA ASN A 274 -25.41 6.72 23.40
C ASN A 274 -25.61 8.26 23.47
N GLY A 275 -26.51 8.81 22.66
CA GLY A 275 -26.71 10.25 22.52
C GLY A 275 -25.60 10.98 21.75
N ILE A 276 -24.64 10.30 21.12
CA ILE A 276 -23.56 10.86 20.30
C ILE A 276 -24.03 10.88 18.84
N LYS A 277 -24.11 12.07 18.24
CA LYS A 277 -24.77 12.24 16.93
C LYS A 277 -23.87 12.86 15.88
N ASN A 278 -22.88 13.63 16.28
CA ASN A 278 -21.91 14.24 15.39
C ASN A 278 -20.56 13.51 15.43
N SER A 279 -19.56 14.08 14.76
CA SER A 279 -18.19 13.57 14.71
C SER A 279 -17.48 13.76 16.05
N VAL A 280 -16.70 12.75 16.46
CA VAL A 280 -15.87 12.80 17.67
C VAL A 280 -14.42 12.92 17.26
N TYR A 281 -13.73 13.95 17.75
CA TYR A 281 -12.40 14.33 17.29
C TYR A 281 -11.31 14.03 18.31
N ALA A 282 -11.63 14.04 19.60
CA ALA A 282 -10.67 13.66 20.62
C ALA A 282 -11.32 13.11 21.88
N CYS A 283 -10.59 12.26 22.62
CA CYS A 283 -11.08 11.66 23.85
C CYS A 283 -10.02 11.54 24.94
N GLN A 284 -10.48 11.50 26.19
CA GLN A 284 -9.64 11.40 27.37
C GLN A 284 -10.40 10.71 28.50
N LEU A 285 -9.77 9.72 29.13
CA LEU A 285 -10.29 9.10 30.35
C LEU A 285 -10.03 9.98 31.58
N GLY A 286 -10.97 9.96 32.53
CA GLY A 286 -10.75 10.52 33.86
C GLY A 286 -11.74 9.99 34.89
N THR A 287 -11.66 10.54 36.10
CA THR A 287 -12.42 10.07 37.26
C THR A 287 -13.00 11.26 38.01
N ASP A 288 -14.29 11.21 38.34
CA ASP A 288 -14.94 12.26 39.12
C ASP A 288 -14.66 12.15 40.63
N ALA A 289 -15.20 13.09 41.41
CA ALA A 289 -15.00 13.13 42.86
C ALA A 289 -15.64 11.93 43.58
N GLU A 290 -16.66 11.33 42.97
CA GLU A 290 -17.36 10.13 43.43
C GLU A 290 -16.63 8.82 43.07
N GLY A 291 -15.53 8.91 42.29
CA GLY A 291 -14.72 7.77 41.89
C GLY A 291 -15.23 7.02 40.66
N LYS A 292 -16.23 7.57 39.95
CA LYS A 292 -16.75 7.02 38.70
C LYS A 292 -15.82 7.38 37.54
N HIS A 293 -15.72 6.46 36.59
CA HIS A 293 -14.84 6.61 35.44
C HIS A 293 -15.64 7.15 34.28
N HIS A 294 -15.08 8.16 33.63
CA HIS A 294 -15.72 8.84 32.52
C HIS A 294 -14.78 8.86 31.33
N LEU A 295 -15.36 8.66 30.15
CA LEU A 295 -14.72 9.02 28.89
C LEU A 295 -15.22 10.42 28.52
N PHE A 296 -14.31 11.40 28.57
CA PHE A 296 -14.54 12.75 28.09
C PHE A 296 -14.19 12.81 26.61
N PHE A 297 -15.01 13.52 25.82
CA PHE A 297 -14.75 13.63 24.39
C PHE A 297 -15.25 14.95 23.81
N LEU A 298 -14.62 15.34 22.71
CA LEU A 298 -14.90 16.56 21.97
C LEU A 298 -15.68 16.18 20.71
N GLU A 299 -16.93 16.60 20.67
CA GLU A 299 -17.85 16.36 19.57
C GLU A 299 -18.07 17.66 18.81
N ALA A 300 -18.09 17.62 17.47
CA ALA A 300 -18.45 18.79 16.67
C ALA A 300 -19.27 18.43 15.43
N ALA A 301 -20.13 19.34 15.01
CA ALA A 301 -20.97 19.16 13.82
C ALA A 301 -20.15 19.11 12.52
N THR A 302 -19.08 19.90 12.44
CA THR A 302 -18.16 19.94 11.29
C THR A 302 -16.77 20.41 11.72
N SER A 303 -15.76 20.03 10.95
CA SER A 303 -14.36 20.52 11.06
C SER A 303 -13.99 21.51 9.97
N TYR A 304 -14.92 21.86 9.07
CA TYR A 304 -14.64 22.77 7.95
C TYR A 304 -14.86 24.23 8.34
N ASP A 305 -13.78 25.02 8.34
CA ASP A 305 -13.79 26.45 8.69
C ASP A 305 -14.92 27.24 8.00
N ASP A 306 -15.09 27.10 6.69
CA ASP A 306 -16.11 27.84 5.93
C ASP A 306 -17.55 27.53 6.38
N GLU A 307 -17.80 26.33 6.92
CA GLU A 307 -19.09 25.94 7.48
C GLU A 307 -19.27 26.44 8.90
N ILE A 308 -18.22 26.30 9.73
CA ILE A 308 -18.20 26.76 11.13
C ILE A 308 -18.54 28.25 11.20
N TRP A 309 -17.89 29.06 10.35
CA TRP A 309 -18.01 30.51 10.41
C TRP A 309 -19.11 31.08 9.51
N ARG A 310 -19.84 30.25 8.74
CA ARG A 310 -20.87 30.66 7.77
C ARG A 310 -21.91 31.63 8.34
N HIS A 311 -22.30 31.42 9.59
CA HIS A 311 -23.36 32.20 10.27
C HIS A 311 -22.81 33.17 11.33
N GLY A 312 -21.50 33.45 11.29
CA GLY A 312 -20.81 34.37 12.18
C GLY A 312 -20.37 33.76 13.51
N PRO A 313 -19.63 34.54 14.34
CA PRO A 313 -18.94 34.01 15.52
C PRO A 313 -19.83 33.41 16.61
N GLU A 314 -21.04 33.94 16.81
CA GLU A 314 -21.97 33.40 17.81
C GLU A 314 -22.52 32.03 17.42
N ALA A 315 -22.69 31.77 16.13
CA ALA A 315 -23.11 30.47 15.63
C ALA A 315 -21.94 29.47 15.66
N ALA A 316 -20.73 29.92 15.32
CA ALA A 316 -19.53 29.09 15.35
C ALA A 316 -19.29 28.45 16.72
N ARG A 317 -19.56 29.16 17.82
CA ARG A 317 -19.40 28.62 19.18
C ARG A 317 -20.38 27.51 19.56
N LYS A 318 -21.40 27.25 18.73
CA LYS A 318 -22.33 26.14 18.92
C LYS A 318 -21.95 24.91 18.11
N ASN A 319 -20.83 24.96 17.38
CA ASN A 319 -20.37 23.86 16.55
C ASN A 319 -19.87 22.68 17.37
N GLY A 320 -19.09 22.96 18.42
CA GLY A 320 -18.42 21.95 19.25
C GLY A 320 -19.03 21.84 20.65
N GLN A 321 -18.82 20.69 21.28
CA GLN A 321 -19.23 20.38 22.64
C GLN A 321 -18.18 19.52 23.36
N LEU A 322 -18.02 19.76 24.66
CA LEU A 322 -17.35 18.84 25.56
C LEU A 322 -18.42 17.97 26.21
N ARG A 323 -18.26 16.66 26.08
CA ARG A 323 -19.22 15.68 26.59
C ARG A 323 -18.54 14.62 27.43
N ALA A 324 -19.35 13.95 28.24
CA ALA A 324 -18.92 12.86 29.10
C ALA A 324 -19.90 11.69 29.04
N ILE A 325 -19.36 10.49 29.12
CA ILE A 325 -20.12 9.25 29.27
C ILE A 325 -19.46 8.39 30.35
N GLU A 326 -20.25 7.88 31.30
CA GLU A 326 -19.76 6.99 32.34
C GLU A 326 -19.38 5.65 31.72
N VAL A 327 -18.18 5.17 32.02
CA VAL A 327 -17.65 3.88 31.56
C VAL A 327 -17.30 3.00 32.76
N PRO A 328 -17.43 1.67 32.67
CA PRO A 328 -17.14 0.79 33.79
C PRO A 328 -15.68 0.91 34.25
N ARG A 329 -15.47 0.94 35.56
CA ARG A 329 -14.11 0.87 36.13
C ARG A 329 -13.53 -0.52 35.85
N ARG A 330 -12.54 -0.61 34.97
CA ARG A 330 -11.83 -1.86 34.71
C ARG A 330 -10.46 -1.86 35.41
N LEU A 331 -10.23 -2.83 36.30
CA LEU A 331 -9.04 -2.91 37.16
C LEU A 331 -7.89 -3.61 36.40
N SER A 332 -6.69 -3.01 36.38
CA SER A 332 -5.49 -3.69 35.86
C SER A 332 -5.21 -4.94 36.69
N VAL A 333 -5.18 -6.12 36.05
CA VAL A 333 -4.79 -7.37 36.72
C VAL A 333 -3.28 -7.37 36.95
N THR A 334 -2.84 -6.68 38.00
CA THR A 334 -1.52 -6.90 38.60
C THR A 334 -1.66 -6.96 40.11
N SER A 335 -1.40 -8.15 40.65
CA SER A 335 -1.33 -8.54 42.06
C SER A 335 -2.63 -8.89 42.81
N ARG A 336 -2.94 -10.20 42.86
CA ARG A 336 -3.45 -10.84 44.09
C ARG A 336 -2.76 -12.19 44.30
N LYS A 337 -1.93 -12.24 45.35
CA LYS A 337 -1.53 -13.48 46.03
C LYS A 337 -2.66 -13.96 46.94
N GLY A 338 -2.88 -15.27 46.96
CA GLY A 338 -3.68 -16.03 47.94
C GLY A 338 -4.96 -16.60 47.31
N SER A 339 -5.29 -17.89 47.35
CA SER A 339 -4.72 -19.04 48.07
C SER A 339 -5.30 -20.35 47.50
N ARG A 340 -4.51 -21.45 47.55
CA ARG A 340 -4.91 -22.88 47.48
C ARG A 340 -5.51 -23.37 46.15
N ASP A 341 -5.37 -24.60 45.70
CA ASP A 341 -4.51 -25.76 45.98
C ASP A 341 -4.59 -26.53 44.65
N THR A 342 -3.49 -26.96 44.02
CA THR A 342 -3.13 -28.37 43.78
C THR A 342 -2.15 -28.44 42.59
N ALA A 343 -1.39 -29.55 42.53
CA ALA A 343 -0.41 -29.93 41.51
C ALA A 343 1.02 -29.41 41.71
N ALA A 344 1.64 -29.94 42.77
CA ALA A 344 3.04 -30.28 42.75
C ALA A 344 3.30 -31.43 41.77
N ALA A 345 4.44 -31.34 41.06
CA ALA A 345 5.32 -32.42 40.60
C ALA A 345 5.68 -32.36 39.11
N ALA A 346 6.78 -31.66 38.78
CA ALA A 346 7.77 -32.16 37.83
C ALA A 346 9.10 -31.40 37.94
N ALA A 347 10.14 -32.17 38.24
CA ALA A 347 11.53 -32.00 37.81
C ALA A 347 12.34 -30.81 38.34
N ALA A 348 12.91 -31.04 39.53
CA ALA A 348 14.23 -30.54 39.88
C ALA A 348 15.32 -31.31 39.11
N ALA A 349 16.21 -30.59 38.41
CA ALA A 349 17.54 -31.07 38.06
C ALA A 349 18.53 -29.89 38.08
N ARG A 350 19.31 -29.84 39.17
CA ARG A 350 20.73 -29.45 39.32
C ARG A 350 21.36 -28.68 38.14
N GLY A 351 22.07 -27.56 38.33
CA GLY A 351 23.05 -27.34 39.38
C GLY A 351 23.71 -25.96 39.34
N VAL A 352 24.39 -25.70 40.44
CA VAL A 352 24.99 -24.43 40.92
C VAL A 352 26.34 -24.17 40.26
N MET A 353 26.66 -22.90 39.94
CA MET A 353 27.96 -22.32 40.29
C MET A 353 27.90 -20.78 40.41
N LYS A 354 28.61 -20.31 41.43
CA LYS A 354 28.64 -18.97 42.02
C LYS A 354 29.79 -18.12 41.44
N THR A 355 29.53 -16.81 41.34
CA THR A 355 30.37 -15.64 41.71
C THR A 355 31.84 -15.56 41.26
N ALA A 356 32.22 -14.44 40.64
CA ALA A 356 33.12 -13.44 41.27
C ALA A 356 33.27 -12.18 40.40
N ALA A 357 33.19 -11.02 41.05
CA ALA A 357 33.49 -9.69 40.52
C ALA A 357 34.83 -9.20 41.07
N THR A 358 35.57 -8.35 40.33
CA THR A 358 36.50 -7.30 40.83
C THR A 358 36.98 -6.39 39.67
N PRO A 359 37.57 -5.20 39.90
CA PRO A 359 37.05 -3.90 39.45
C PRO A 359 38.09 -3.05 38.63
N PRO A 360 37.89 -1.73 38.36
CA PRO A 360 38.54 -1.01 37.25
C PRO A 360 39.61 0.06 37.62
N ALA A 361 40.08 0.77 36.57
CA ALA A 361 40.68 2.13 36.49
C ALA A 361 42.21 2.19 36.20
N PRO A 362 42.80 3.33 35.73
CA PRO A 362 42.23 4.68 35.48
C PRO A 362 42.66 5.40 34.17
N SER A 363 42.12 6.61 34.02
CA SER A 363 42.38 7.71 33.07
C SER A 363 43.74 8.42 33.23
N ASN A 364 44.23 9.10 32.18
CA ASN A 364 44.49 10.56 32.22
C ASN A 364 44.95 11.22 30.89
N ALA A 365 44.60 12.52 30.83
CA ALA A 365 44.69 13.60 29.85
C ALA A 365 46.07 14.05 29.29
N GLY A 366 46.01 14.89 28.23
CA GLY A 366 47.00 15.93 27.84
C GLY A 366 47.06 16.17 26.32
N SER A 367 46.35 17.15 25.73
CA SER A 367 46.66 18.60 25.56
C SER A 367 47.48 18.99 24.29
N THR A 368 46.75 19.45 23.25
CA THR A 368 46.92 20.70 22.42
C THR A 368 48.18 21.01 21.52
N PRO A 369 48.03 21.88 20.46
CA PRO A 369 48.63 21.85 19.09
C PRO A 369 49.80 22.88 18.91
N PRO A 370 50.20 23.50 17.73
CA PRO A 370 49.75 23.59 16.30
C PRO A 370 50.97 23.55 15.28
N PRO A 371 51.06 24.19 14.07
CA PRO A 371 50.14 25.03 13.27
C PRO A 371 50.09 24.81 11.72
N THR A 372 49.28 25.69 11.12
CA THR A 372 48.87 25.97 9.73
C THR A 372 49.97 26.26 8.70
N GLN A 373 49.67 26.03 7.40
CA GLN A 373 49.89 27.02 6.32
C GLN A 373 49.22 26.64 4.97
N ASN A 374 48.70 27.69 4.31
CA ASN A 374 48.12 27.77 2.97
C ASN A 374 49.14 27.50 1.85
N SER A 375 48.70 26.98 0.69
CA SER A 375 48.87 27.68 -0.61
C SER A 375 48.16 26.97 -1.76
N ALA A 376 47.45 27.75 -2.57
CA ALA A 376 46.93 27.40 -3.88
C ALA A 376 48.03 27.31 -4.95
N ALA A 377 47.88 26.43 -5.96
CA ALA A 377 48.28 26.69 -7.35
C ALA A 377 47.86 25.56 -8.33
N ALA A 378 47.09 25.97 -9.34
CA ALA A 378 47.08 25.61 -10.76
C ALA A 378 47.52 24.20 -11.25
N ALA A 379 46.64 23.63 -12.09
CA ALA A 379 46.83 22.46 -12.95
C ALA A 379 47.91 22.64 -14.03
N PRO A 380 48.34 21.51 -14.64
CA PRO A 380 48.27 21.43 -16.10
C PRO A 380 47.68 20.10 -16.62
N LYS A 381 47.04 20.21 -17.78
CA LYS A 381 46.45 19.12 -18.58
C LYS A 381 47.54 18.22 -19.18
N THR A 382 47.30 16.91 -19.19
CA THR A 382 47.95 15.94 -20.08
C THR A 382 46.92 14.92 -20.59
N GLN A 383 46.97 14.66 -21.90
CA GLN A 383 46.11 13.73 -22.66
C GLN A 383 46.68 12.29 -22.71
N ALA A 384 45.77 11.35 -23.03
CA ALA A 384 45.89 10.00 -23.63
C ALA A 384 45.79 8.80 -22.64
N PRO A 385 45.38 7.57 -23.07
CA PRO A 385 44.72 7.09 -24.30
C PRO A 385 43.47 6.18 -24.04
N ALA A 386 42.97 5.54 -25.10
CA ALA A 386 41.73 4.76 -25.19
C ALA A 386 41.71 3.37 -24.51
N ALA A 387 40.49 3.03 -24.04
CA ALA A 387 39.78 1.74 -23.95
C ALA A 387 40.47 0.46 -23.42
N GLN A 388 39.94 -0.05 -22.31
CA GLN A 388 39.69 -1.48 -22.02
C GLN A 388 38.46 -1.61 -21.09
N ASP A 389 37.50 -2.48 -21.46
CA ASP A 389 36.25 -2.91 -20.77
C ASP A 389 36.53 -3.49 -19.36
N THR A 390 35.66 -3.62 -18.32
CA THR A 390 34.20 -3.59 -18.00
C THR A 390 34.11 -3.53 -16.43
N PRO A 391 32.96 -3.58 -15.70
CA PRO A 391 31.56 -3.18 -15.95
C PRO A 391 30.96 -2.22 -14.88
N LEU A 392 29.89 -1.52 -15.27
CA LEU A 392 28.75 -1.02 -14.46
C LEU A 392 29.05 -0.36 -13.11
N ASP A 393 29.24 0.95 -13.12
CA ASP A 393 28.88 1.80 -11.97
C ASP A 393 27.89 2.88 -12.43
N ALA A 394 26.62 2.49 -12.48
CA ALA A 394 25.48 3.38 -12.71
C ALA A 394 24.86 3.84 -11.38
N THR A 395 25.68 4.08 -10.35
CA THR A 395 25.20 4.52 -9.03
C THR A 395 24.97 6.02 -8.97
N GLN A 396 23.96 6.50 -9.71
CA GLN A 396 23.08 7.60 -9.30
C GLN A 396 21.93 7.75 -10.29
N PRO A 397 20.66 7.46 -9.93
CA PRO A 397 19.53 7.88 -10.74
C PRO A 397 19.47 9.42 -10.76
N PRO A 398 19.05 10.06 -11.87
CA PRO A 398 18.97 11.50 -11.99
C PRO A 398 17.76 12.04 -11.20
N THR A 399 17.83 11.93 -9.87
CA THR A 399 16.75 12.33 -8.94
C THR A 399 16.42 13.82 -9.01
N GLU A 400 17.39 14.65 -9.40
CA GLU A 400 17.19 16.10 -9.61
C GLU A 400 16.39 16.42 -10.88
N GLU A 401 16.46 15.58 -11.92
CA GLU A 401 15.75 15.81 -13.19
C GLU A 401 14.23 15.59 -13.05
N TYR A 402 13.84 14.55 -12.28
CA TYR A 402 12.44 14.22 -12.02
C TYR A 402 11.70 15.30 -11.21
N CYS A 403 12.32 15.82 -10.14
CA CYS A 403 11.71 16.83 -9.27
C CYS A 403 11.63 18.21 -9.94
N ALA A 404 12.60 18.57 -10.79
CA ALA A 404 12.62 19.86 -11.48
C ALA A 404 11.46 20.06 -12.47
N GLN A 405 10.80 18.98 -12.90
CA GLN A 405 9.75 19.01 -13.92
C GLN A 405 8.34 18.72 -13.35
N GLY A 406 8.20 18.47 -12.04
CA GLY A 406 6.90 18.28 -11.38
C GLY A 406 6.11 17.05 -11.87
N MET A 407 6.80 16.04 -12.41
CA MET A 407 6.19 14.83 -12.98
C MET A 407 6.22 13.61 -12.06
N THR A 408 6.96 13.71 -10.95
CA THR A 408 6.92 12.76 -9.85
C THR A 408 6.48 13.44 -8.57
N THR A 409 5.66 12.76 -7.78
CA THR A 409 5.29 13.20 -6.42
C THR A 409 6.21 12.63 -5.35
N LEU A 410 7.22 11.81 -5.74
CA LEU A 410 8.19 11.27 -4.80
C LEU A 410 9.21 12.33 -4.39
N TRP A 411 9.26 12.61 -3.09
CA TRP A 411 10.24 13.50 -2.49
C TRP A 411 11.55 12.76 -2.19
N PRO A 412 12.68 13.49 -2.06
CA PRO A 412 13.98 12.88 -1.74
C PRO A 412 13.95 11.92 -0.55
N ASP A 413 13.20 12.24 0.50
CA ASP A 413 13.05 11.40 1.69
C ASP A 413 12.20 10.16 1.44
N SER A 414 11.13 10.26 0.62
CA SER A 414 10.37 9.09 0.17
C SER A 414 11.28 8.11 -0.56
N ARG A 415 12.16 8.60 -1.46
CA ARG A 415 13.14 7.75 -2.14
C ARG A 415 14.12 7.10 -1.16
N ARG A 416 14.55 7.83 -0.12
CA ARG A 416 15.43 7.29 0.92
C ARG A 416 14.74 6.20 1.75
N TYR A 417 13.47 6.40 2.08
CA TYR A 417 12.64 5.37 2.72
C TYR A 417 12.54 4.13 1.83
N LEU A 418 12.16 4.30 0.56
CA LEU A 418 12.00 3.20 -0.40
C LEU A 418 13.29 2.39 -0.60
N ARG A 419 14.46 3.04 -0.63
CA ARG A 419 15.77 2.35 -0.68
C ARG A 419 16.01 1.41 0.49
N ASN A 420 15.49 1.74 1.67
CA ASN A 420 15.65 0.96 2.90
C ASN A 420 14.43 0.08 3.23
N LEU A 421 13.36 0.16 2.45
CA LEU A 421 12.11 -0.56 2.68
C LEU A 421 12.37 -2.07 2.72
N VAL A 422 12.02 -2.76 3.81
CA VAL A 422 12.15 -4.22 3.88
C VAL A 422 11.10 -4.89 2.98
N LEU A 423 11.55 -5.79 2.10
CA LEU A 423 10.66 -6.54 1.20
C LEU A 423 9.97 -7.69 1.94
N GLY A 424 8.81 -8.14 1.45
CA GLY A 424 7.92 -9.07 2.12
C GLY A 424 6.76 -8.33 2.82
N ARG A 425 6.28 -8.87 3.94
CA ARG A 425 5.08 -8.37 4.61
C ARG A 425 5.13 -6.87 4.97
N GLU A 426 6.28 -6.34 5.35
CA GLU A 426 6.44 -4.90 5.66
C GLU A 426 6.20 -4.00 4.44
N CYS A 427 6.67 -4.42 3.26
CA CYS A 427 6.48 -3.69 2.00
C CYS A 427 5.01 -3.57 1.61
N ARG A 428 4.15 -4.48 2.09
CA ARG A 428 2.70 -4.46 1.81
C ARG A 428 2.04 -3.14 2.17
N ASN A 429 2.51 -2.45 3.22
CA ASN A 429 1.96 -1.16 3.67
C ASN A 429 2.08 -0.03 2.62
N VAL A 430 2.97 -0.20 1.64
CA VAL A 430 3.16 0.72 0.52
C VAL A 430 2.11 0.50 -0.58
N PHE A 431 1.28 -0.54 -0.47
CA PHE A 431 0.20 -0.87 -1.39
C PHE A 431 -1.15 -0.77 -0.69
N ASN A 432 -2.22 -0.60 -1.47
CA ASN A 432 -3.60 -0.57 -0.97
C ASN A 432 -4.29 -1.92 -1.19
N LEU A 433 -3.62 -3.01 -0.80
CA LEU A 433 -4.20 -4.36 -0.86
C LEU A 433 -5.11 -4.57 0.35
N GLU A 434 -6.20 -5.32 0.18
CA GLU A 434 -7.11 -5.67 1.28
C GLU A 434 -6.33 -6.28 2.46
N PRO A 435 -6.62 -5.89 3.72
CA PRO A 435 -5.97 -6.46 4.89
C PRO A 435 -6.13 -7.98 4.94
N ASN A 436 -5.12 -8.69 5.44
CA ASN A 436 -5.09 -10.15 5.60
C ASN A 436 -5.19 -11.00 4.29
N THR A 437 -5.31 -10.39 3.11
CA THR A 437 -5.39 -11.13 1.83
C THR A 437 -4.02 -11.55 1.30
N ILE A 438 -3.83 -12.83 0.98
CA ILE A 438 -2.63 -13.33 0.31
C ILE A 438 -2.77 -13.15 -1.21
N PHE A 439 -2.13 -12.11 -1.75
CA PHE A 439 -2.27 -11.76 -3.16
C PHE A 439 -1.12 -12.32 -4.01
N LEU A 440 -1.41 -13.36 -4.79
CA LEU A 440 -0.44 -14.15 -5.56
C LEU A 440 -0.66 -14.07 -7.08
N ASN A 441 -1.53 -13.17 -7.56
CA ASN A 441 -1.89 -13.01 -8.98
C ASN A 441 -1.48 -11.65 -9.57
N HIS A 442 -0.29 -11.14 -9.20
CA HIS A 442 0.21 -9.86 -9.72
C HIS A 442 0.30 -9.83 -11.25
N ASN A 443 0.59 -10.96 -11.91
CA ASN A 443 0.72 -11.05 -13.37
C ASN A 443 -0.57 -10.71 -14.15
N ALA A 444 -1.74 -10.80 -13.53
CA ALA A 444 -3.01 -10.48 -14.19
C ALA A 444 -3.18 -8.98 -14.38
N TYR A 445 -3.28 -8.25 -13.27
CA TYR A 445 -3.68 -6.84 -13.28
C TYR A 445 -2.66 -5.89 -12.66
N GLY A 446 -1.62 -6.41 -11.98
CA GLY A 446 -0.69 -5.61 -11.18
C GLY A 446 -1.35 -4.86 -10.02
N VAL A 447 -0.53 -4.14 -9.25
CA VAL A 447 -0.96 -3.34 -8.10
C VAL A 447 -0.15 -2.06 -8.08
N ALA A 448 -0.83 -0.91 -8.17
CA ALA A 448 -0.16 0.38 -8.04
C ALA A 448 0.12 0.66 -6.55
N PRO A 449 1.33 1.10 -6.19
CA PRO A 449 1.66 1.48 -4.83
C PRO A 449 1.03 2.85 -4.50
N LYS A 450 0.79 3.10 -3.21
CA LYS A 450 0.16 4.32 -2.69
C LYS A 450 0.80 5.61 -3.23
N PRO A 451 2.15 5.74 -3.35
CA PRO A 451 2.74 6.96 -3.92
C PRO A 451 2.38 7.20 -5.40
N VAL A 452 2.18 6.15 -6.18
CA VAL A 452 1.76 6.26 -7.59
C VAL A 452 0.27 6.62 -7.67
N MET A 453 -0.55 6.08 -6.77
CA MET A 453 -1.96 6.48 -6.64
C MET A 453 -2.08 7.96 -6.22
N GLN A 454 -1.22 8.44 -5.32
CA GLN A 454 -1.15 9.86 -4.96
C GLN A 454 -0.77 10.73 -6.18
N ALA A 455 0.16 10.27 -7.03
CA ALA A 455 0.49 10.95 -8.28
C ALA A 455 -0.71 10.99 -9.25
N GLN A 456 -1.45 9.89 -9.39
CA GLN A 456 -2.69 9.84 -10.18
C GLN A 456 -3.65 10.93 -9.74
N ALA A 457 -3.92 10.95 -8.44
CA ALA A 457 -4.85 11.86 -7.83
C ALA A 457 -4.38 13.33 -7.99
N HIS A 458 -3.07 13.60 -7.90
CA HIS A 458 -2.48 14.91 -8.22
C HIS A 458 -2.78 15.34 -9.67
N PHE A 459 -2.55 14.47 -10.66
CA PHE A 459 -2.79 14.81 -12.06
C PHE A 459 -4.28 14.99 -12.39
N VAL A 460 -5.16 14.19 -11.80
CA VAL A 460 -6.62 14.38 -11.93
C VAL A 460 -7.02 15.77 -11.42
N ASN A 461 -6.57 16.17 -10.24
CA ASN A 461 -6.88 17.50 -9.71
C ASN A 461 -6.29 18.62 -10.58
N LYS A 462 -5.03 18.46 -11.02
CA LYS A 462 -4.37 19.43 -11.91
C LYS A 462 -5.12 19.62 -13.23
N MET A 463 -5.66 18.55 -13.79
CA MET A 463 -6.51 18.57 -14.97
C MET A 463 -7.78 19.40 -14.72
N GLU A 464 -8.46 19.19 -13.59
CA GLU A 464 -9.71 19.89 -13.27
C GLU A 464 -9.53 21.36 -12.82
N MET A 465 -8.36 21.75 -12.33
CA MET A 465 -8.07 23.15 -11.97
C MET A 465 -8.17 24.10 -13.17
N ASN A 466 -7.81 23.64 -14.36
CA ASN A 466 -8.01 24.38 -15.61
C ASN A 466 -8.00 23.40 -16.80
N PRO A 467 -9.16 22.80 -17.13
CA PRO A 467 -9.24 21.74 -18.13
C PRO A 467 -8.74 22.15 -19.52
N ASP A 468 -9.08 23.36 -19.98
CA ASP A 468 -8.64 23.84 -21.31
C ASP A 468 -7.11 23.98 -21.37
N ARG A 469 -6.50 24.60 -20.36
CA ARG A 469 -5.05 24.80 -20.32
C ARG A 469 -4.35 23.45 -20.21
N PHE A 470 -4.83 22.58 -19.32
CA PHE A 470 -4.23 21.28 -19.11
C PHE A 470 -4.27 20.45 -20.39
N MET A 471 -5.44 20.23 -20.96
CA MET A 471 -5.62 19.34 -22.12
C MET A 471 -4.91 19.86 -23.38
N ARG A 472 -4.96 21.18 -23.66
CA ARG A 472 -4.40 21.72 -24.91
C ARG A 472 -2.91 22.07 -24.86
N ARG A 473 -2.34 22.28 -23.66
CA ARG A 473 -0.96 22.79 -23.53
C ARG A 473 -0.07 21.95 -22.64
N GLU A 474 -0.59 21.46 -21.51
CA GLU A 474 0.24 20.76 -20.52
C GLU A 474 0.32 19.27 -20.82
N ALA A 475 -0.82 18.60 -21.04
CA ALA A 475 -0.89 17.15 -21.22
C ALA A 475 -0.02 16.65 -22.40
N PRO A 476 -0.03 17.25 -23.61
CA PRO A 476 0.82 16.77 -24.70
C PRO A 476 2.32 16.79 -24.34
N ALA A 477 2.79 17.87 -23.72
CA ALA A 477 4.18 17.99 -23.28
C ALA A 477 4.53 16.98 -22.19
N MET A 478 3.63 16.80 -21.21
CA MET A 478 3.81 15.85 -20.10
C MET A 478 3.78 14.39 -20.60
N LEU A 479 2.91 14.04 -21.55
CA LEU A 479 2.87 12.73 -22.19
C LEU A 479 4.18 12.46 -22.94
N ARG A 480 4.72 13.44 -23.68
CA ARG A 480 6.02 13.28 -24.33
C ARG A 480 7.15 13.11 -23.34
N GLN A 481 7.10 13.81 -22.20
CA GLN A 481 8.06 13.60 -21.14
C GLN A 481 7.94 12.20 -20.52
N ALA A 482 6.72 11.71 -20.24
CA ALA A 482 6.50 10.37 -19.74
C ALA A 482 7.00 9.29 -20.72
N ALA A 483 6.74 9.47 -22.03
CA ALA A 483 7.26 8.59 -23.07
C ALA A 483 8.80 8.56 -23.09
N LYS A 484 9.47 9.71 -22.94
CA LYS A 484 10.95 9.76 -22.82
C LYS A 484 11.47 8.99 -21.61
N HIS A 485 10.79 9.07 -20.47
CA HIS A 485 11.19 8.34 -19.27
C HIS A 485 11.06 6.84 -19.47
N LEU A 486 9.93 6.39 -20.00
CA LEU A 486 9.72 4.99 -20.32
C LEU A 486 10.73 4.49 -21.37
N ALA A 487 10.94 5.24 -22.45
CA ALA A 487 11.88 4.88 -23.51
C ALA A 487 13.32 4.74 -22.98
N ARG A 488 13.74 5.57 -22.03
CA ARG A 488 15.03 5.38 -21.32
C ARG A 488 15.07 4.05 -20.55
N PHE A 489 13.99 3.74 -19.82
CA PHE A 489 13.92 2.52 -19.01
C PHE A 489 13.94 1.23 -19.85
N VAL A 490 13.31 1.22 -21.03
CA VAL A 490 13.24 0.04 -21.92
C VAL A 490 14.19 0.10 -23.12
N HIS A 491 15.14 1.03 -23.10
CA HIS A 491 16.12 1.28 -24.16
C HIS A 491 15.49 1.39 -25.57
N ALA A 492 14.65 2.41 -25.77
CA ALA A 492 13.99 2.74 -27.03
C ALA A 492 14.21 4.23 -27.40
N ASP A 493 13.91 4.58 -28.66
CA ASP A 493 13.71 5.98 -29.04
C ASP A 493 12.33 6.44 -28.54
N ALA A 494 12.25 7.63 -27.94
CA ALA A 494 11.01 8.15 -27.42
C ALA A 494 10.00 8.43 -28.54
N ASP A 495 10.47 8.86 -29.71
CA ASP A 495 9.62 9.22 -30.85
C ASP A 495 8.97 7.99 -31.50
N ASP A 496 9.50 6.80 -31.20
CA ASP A 496 8.95 5.52 -31.64
C ASP A 496 7.90 4.98 -30.65
N MET A 497 7.55 5.73 -29.60
CA MET A 497 6.72 5.28 -28.48
C MET A 497 5.52 6.20 -28.21
N VAL A 498 4.34 5.58 -28.07
CA VAL A 498 3.06 6.22 -27.75
C VAL A 498 2.30 5.46 -26.66
N PHE A 499 1.33 6.11 -26.02
CA PHE A 499 0.52 5.49 -24.97
C PHE A 499 -0.80 4.94 -25.49
N VAL A 500 -1.18 3.78 -24.96
CA VAL A 500 -2.46 3.11 -25.19
C VAL A 500 -3.01 2.63 -23.85
N THR A 501 -4.32 2.44 -23.72
CA THR A 501 -4.94 2.12 -22.43
C THR A 501 -4.58 0.71 -21.93
N ASN A 502 -4.45 -0.26 -22.83
CA ASN A 502 -4.12 -1.64 -22.50
C ASN A 502 -3.46 -2.35 -23.70
N ALA A 503 -2.97 -3.57 -23.47
CA ALA A 503 -2.34 -4.35 -24.53
C ALA A 503 -3.29 -4.59 -25.71
N THR A 504 -4.52 -5.00 -25.41
CA THR A 504 -5.59 -5.21 -26.39
C THR A 504 -5.77 -4.01 -27.33
N THR A 505 -5.78 -2.78 -26.82
CA THR A 505 -5.91 -1.56 -27.64
C THR A 505 -4.70 -1.35 -28.54
N GLY A 506 -3.48 -1.60 -28.05
CA GLY A 506 -2.27 -1.51 -28.86
C GLY A 506 -2.22 -2.56 -29.96
N MET A 507 -2.61 -3.80 -29.65
CA MET A 507 -2.70 -4.89 -30.63
C MET A 507 -3.70 -4.56 -31.73
N ASN A 508 -4.91 -4.11 -31.37
CA ASN A 508 -5.94 -3.71 -32.32
C ASN A 508 -5.49 -2.53 -33.20
N ALA A 509 -4.80 -1.54 -32.64
CA ALA A 509 -4.28 -0.40 -33.40
C ALA A 509 -3.34 -0.85 -34.52
N VAL A 510 -2.46 -1.82 -34.26
CA VAL A 510 -1.57 -2.38 -35.28
C VAL A 510 -2.35 -3.23 -36.28
N LEU A 511 -3.12 -4.21 -35.81
CA LEU A 511 -3.83 -5.17 -36.66
C LEU A 511 -4.80 -4.49 -37.63
N GLN A 512 -5.53 -3.47 -37.17
CA GLN A 512 -6.49 -2.73 -38.01
C GLN A 512 -5.83 -1.76 -39.00
N SER A 513 -4.54 -1.44 -38.80
CA SER A 513 -3.81 -0.51 -39.66
C SER A 513 -3.05 -1.20 -40.80
N LEU A 514 -2.79 -2.50 -40.69
CA LEU A 514 -2.08 -3.25 -41.70
C LEU A 514 -3.02 -3.63 -42.85
N ASP A 515 -2.54 -3.46 -44.08
CA ASP A 515 -3.29 -3.78 -45.31
C ASP A 515 -3.22 -5.28 -45.63
N LEU A 516 -3.74 -6.09 -44.72
CA LEU A 516 -3.82 -7.55 -44.89
C LEU A 516 -4.92 -7.89 -45.90
N GLN A 517 -4.55 -8.64 -46.93
CA GLN A 517 -5.43 -9.06 -48.00
C GLN A 517 -6.03 -10.44 -47.72
N ASN A 518 -7.02 -10.80 -48.54
CA ASN A 518 -7.52 -12.16 -48.61
C ASN A 518 -6.36 -13.13 -48.93
N ASP A 519 -6.37 -14.30 -48.29
CA ASP A 519 -5.36 -15.36 -48.35
C ASP A 519 -4.01 -15.03 -47.68
N ASP A 520 -3.84 -13.83 -47.10
CA ASP A 520 -2.68 -13.55 -46.25
C ASP A 520 -2.77 -14.34 -44.93
N GLU A 521 -1.63 -14.79 -44.44
CA GLU A 521 -1.53 -15.55 -43.20
C GLU A 521 -0.93 -14.70 -42.07
N VAL A 522 -1.58 -14.73 -40.91
CA VAL A 522 -1.02 -14.24 -39.64
C VAL A 522 -0.56 -15.44 -38.82
N LEU A 523 0.74 -15.54 -38.57
CA LEU A 523 1.33 -16.64 -37.81
C LEU A 523 1.34 -16.31 -36.32
N CYS A 524 0.84 -17.21 -35.48
CA CYS A 524 0.92 -17.11 -34.02
C CYS A 524 1.13 -18.50 -33.39
N LEU A 525 1.27 -18.55 -32.06
CA LEU A 525 1.33 -19.80 -31.32
C LEU A 525 -0.02 -20.08 -30.65
N ASN A 526 -0.30 -21.36 -30.36
CA ASN A 526 -1.43 -21.76 -29.50
C ASN A 526 -1.38 -21.18 -28.07
N LEU A 527 -0.24 -20.56 -27.70
CA LEU A 527 -0.01 -19.92 -26.40
C LEU A 527 -0.46 -18.45 -26.35
N THR A 528 -0.80 -17.86 -27.49
CA THR A 528 -0.94 -16.40 -27.61
C THR A 528 -2.12 -15.84 -26.83
N CYS A 529 -1.85 -14.89 -25.93
CA CYS A 529 -2.83 -14.37 -24.98
C CYS A 529 -3.98 -13.61 -25.65
N GLU A 530 -3.68 -12.89 -26.73
CA GLU A 530 -4.62 -12.06 -27.47
C GLU A 530 -5.26 -12.81 -28.65
N PHE A 531 -5.38 -14.15 -28.56
CA PHE A 531 -5.99 -15.00 -29.58
C PHE A 531 -7.42 -14.54 -29.93
N SER A 532 -8.20 -14.11 -28.94
CA SER A 532 -9.53 -13.54 -29.15
C SER A 532 -9.49 -12.22 -29.92
N SER A 533 -8.54 -11.33 -29.65
CA SER A 533 -8.35 -10.08 -30.41
C SER A 533 -7.95 -10.36 -31.86
N LEU A 534 -7.11 -11.37 -32.10
CA LEU A 534 -6.78 -11.85 -33.46
C LEU A 534 -8.02 -12.36 -34.17
N CYS A 535 -8.82 -13.21 -33.52
CA CYS A 535 -10.07 -13.73 -34.07
C CYS A 535 -11.11 -12.62 -34.34
N CYS A 536 -11.28 -11.65 -33.44
CA CYS A 536 -12.26 -10.57 -33.57
C CYS A 536 -11.88 -9.56 -34.67
N CYS A 537 -10.60 -9.16 -34.77
CA CYS A 537 -10.13 -8.29 -35.87
C CYS A 537 -10.38 -8.93 -37.24
N MET A 538 -10.40 -10.26 -37.30
CA MET A 538 -10.66 -11.03 -38.52
C MET A 538 -12.14 -11.31 -38.80
N GLN A 539 -13.06 -10.99 -37.86
CA GLN A 539 -14.51 -11.25 -38.03
C GLN A 539 -15.35 -10.00 -38.30
N ASP A 540 -14.88 -8.80 -37.91
CA ASP A 540 -15.73 -7.58 -37.89
C ASP A 540 -15.52 -6.61 -39.06
N GLN A 541 -14.83 -7.05 -40.11
CA GLN A 541 -14.83 -6.39 -41.41
C GLN A 541 -15.11 -7.46 -42.46
N ASP A 542 -15.48 -7.09 -43.68
CA ASP A 542 -15.61 -8.01 -44.83
C ASP A 542 -14.29 -8.80 -45.17
N LEU A 543 -13.30 -8.83 -44.27
CA LEU A 543 -12.08 -9.64 -44.19
C LEU A 543 -12.37 -11.11 -43.85
N THR A 544 -13.29 -11.75 -44.58
CA THR A 544 -13.61 -13.18 -44.39
C THR A 544 -12.48 -14.14 -44.80
N PHE A 545 -11.23 -13.68 -44.93
CA PHE A 545 -10.21 -14.35 -45.75
C PHE A 545 -8.75 -14.23 -45.25
N VAL A 546 -8.44 -13.62 -44.10
CA VAL A 546 -7.10 -13.72 -43.51
C VAL A 546 -7.01 -15.04 -42.74
N GLU A 547 -6.01 -15.88 -43.01
CA GLU A 547 -5.86 -17.18 -42.35
C GLU A 547 -4.99 -17.05 -41.07
N LEU A 548 -5.49 -17.54 -39.94
CA LEU A 548 -4.69 -17.62 -38.71
C LEU A 548 -3.88 -18.91 -38.72
N LYS A 549 -2.57 -18.79 -38.94
CA LYS A 549 -1.63 -19.92 -38.92
C LYS A 549 -1.13 -20.17 -37.51
N VAL A 550 -1.81 -21.05 -36.79
CA VAL A 550 -1.47 -21.40 -35.39
C VAL A 550 -0.43 -22.53 -35.36
N VAL A 551 0.72 -22.27 -34.77
CA VAL A 551 1.72 -23.29 -34.47
C VAL A 551 1.40 -23.91 -33.10
N ASP A 552 1.13 -25.22 -33.10
CA ASP A 552 0.80 -25.95 -31.87
C ASP A 552 2.07 -26.31 -31.10
N VAL A 553 2.34 -25.58 -30.02
CA VAL A 553 3.53 -25.77 -29.18
C VAL A 553 3.14 -26.59 -27.95
N VAL A 554 3.89 -27.69 -27.74
CA VAL A 554 3.81 -28.52 -26.55
C VAL A 554 4.86 -28.05 -25.55
N LEU A 555 4.44 -27.71 -24.34
CA LEU A 555 5.34 -27.33 -23.25
C LEU A 555 5.54 -28.50 -22.27
N PRO A 556 6.70 -28.58 -21.58
CA PRO A 556 7.90 -27.79 -21.82
C PRO A 556 8.59 -28.18 -23.15
N ILE A 557 9.26 -27.22 -23.80
CA ILE A 557 10.02 -27.49 -25.03
C ILE A 557 11.34 -28.21 -24.74
N GLU A 558 11.88 -28.95 -25.71
CA GLU A 558 13.19 -29.60 -25.57
C GLU A 558 14.36 -28.60 -25.66
N SER A 559 14.28 -27.66 -26.61
CA SER A 559 15.27 -26.62 -26.83
C SER A 559 14.67 -25.45 -27.60
N TYR A 560 15.25 -24.26 -27.45
CA TYR A 560 14.83 -23.09 -28.24
C TYR A 560 15.06 -23.30 -29.74
N ASP A 561 16.10 -24.02 -30.15
CA ASP A 561 16.37 -24.26 -31.57
C ASP A 561 15.32 -25.18 -32.21
N ALA A 562 14.80 -26.16 -31.48
CA ALA A 562 13.69 -27.01 -31.94
C ALA A 562 12.39 -26.20 -32.10
N LEU A 563 12.05 -25.35 -31.13
CA LEU A 563 10.91 -24.44 -31.24
C LEU A 563 11.06 -23.48 -32.43
N VAL A 564 12.24 -22.87 -32.58
CA VAL A 564 12.53 -21.97 -33.70
C VAL A 564 12.33 -22.71 -35.01
N GLN A 565 12.88 -23.91 -35.18
CA GLN A 565 12.70 -24.70 -36.40
C GLN A 565 11.23 -25.01 -36.66
N GLN A 566 10.46 -25.40 -35.64
CA GLN A 566 9.01 -25.64 -35.77
C GLN A 566 8.27 -24.40 -36.28
N VAL A 567 8.60 -23.22 -35.75
CA VAL A 567 8.02 -21.95 -36.20
C VAL A 567 8.45 -21.64 -37.64
N VAL A 568 9.73 -21.84 -37.99
CA VAL A 568 10.23 -21.64 -39.37
C VAL A 568 9.51 -22.52 -40.38
N ASP A 569 9.31 -23.80 -40.04
CA ASP A 569 8.65 -24.78 -40.91
C ASP A 569 7.17 -24.44 -41.16
N ALA A 570 6.56 -23.65 -40.29
CA ALA A 570 5.20 -23.17 -40.44
C ALA A 570 5.08 -21.92 -41.34
N ILE A 571 6.18 -21.23 -41.66
CA ILE A 571 6.17 -20.03 -42.50
C ILE A 571 5.89 -20.43 -43.95
N THR A 572 4.88 -19.81 -44.55
CA THR A 572 4.50 -20.02 -45.95
C THR A 572 4.80 -18.76 -46.80
N PRO A 573 4.70 -18.84 -48.13
CA PRO A 573 4.73 -17.65 -48.99
C PRO A 573 3.60 -16.64 -48.73
N ASN A 574 2.54 -17.04 -48.01
CA ASN A 574 1.39 -16.20 -47.68
C ASN A 574 1.54 -15.52 -46.31
N THR A 575 2.50 -15.92 -45.48
CA THR A 575 2.74 -15.28 -44.18
C THR A 575 3.08 -13.80 -44.36
N ARG A 576 2.29 -12.90 -43.76
CA ARG A 576 2.47 -11.44 -43.80
C ARG A 576 2.73 -10.80 -42.46
N LEU A 577 2.40 -11.47 -41.36
CA LEU A 577 2.62 -10.97 -40.02
C LEU A 577 2.91 -12.14 -39.08
N ALA A 578 3.86 -11.96 -38.17
CA ALA A 578 4.03 -12.84 -37.02
C ALA A 578 3.56 -12.12 -35.75
N VAL A 579 2.68 -12.76 -34.98
CA VAL A 579 2.21 -12.27 -33.68
C VAL A 579 2.73 -13.20 -32.60
N LEU A 580 3.61 -12.68 -31.75
CA LEU A 580 4.36 -13.48 -30.78
C LEU A 580 4.32 -12.84 -29.40
N ASP A 581 4.05 -13.61 -28.36
CA ASP A 581 4.17 -13.14 -26.98
C ASP A 581 5.65 -13.05 -26.59
N HIS A 582 6.04 -12.05 -25.81
CA HIS A 582 7.35 -12.07 -25.14
C HIS A 582 7.31 -13.04 -23.95
N ILE A 583 6.21 -12.98 -23.19
CA ILE A 583 5.89 -13.94 -22.13
C ILE A 583 4.44 -14.37 -22.31
N ALA A 584 4.22 -15.65 -22.61
CA ALA A 584 2.87 -16.20 -22.72
C ALA A 584 2.14 -16.08 -21.37
N SER A 585 1.01 -15.36 -21.35
CA SER A 585 0.31 -14.98 -20.12
C SER A 585 -0.06 -16.18 -19.24
N THR A 586 -0.66 -17.22 -19.83
CA THR A 586 -1.17 -18.40 -19.10
C THR A 586 -0.02 -19.22 -18.51
N THR A 587 1.00 -19.53 -19.30
CA THR A 587 2.04 -20.51 -18.94
C THR A 587 3.28 -19.87 -18.32
N GLY A 588 3.49 -18.56 -18.51
CA GLY A 588 4.72 -17.88 -18.13
C GLY A 588 5.92 -18.29 -19.00
N PHE A 589 5.68 -18.83 -20.20
CA PHE A 589 6.72 -19.23 -21.15
C PHE A 589 7.37 -18.01 -21.79
N VAL A 590 8.71 -17.90 -21.73
CA VAL A 590 9.49 -16.84 -22.37
C VAL A 590 9.92 -17.31 -23.75
N LEU A 591 9.40 -16.65 -24.80
CA LEU A 591 9.75 -16.97 -26.18
C LEU A 591 11.14 -16.44 -26.53
N PRO A 592 11.93 -17.15 -27.35
CA PRO A 592 13.26 -16.72 -27.78
C PRO A 592 13.15 -15.69 -28.93
N LEU A 593 12.61 -14.52 -28.64
CA LEU A 593 12.31 -13.51 -29.66
C LEU A 593 13.57 -13.03 -30.40
N GLU A 594 14.73 -12.97 -29.73
CA GLU A 594 16.02 -12.59 -30.31
C GLU A 594 16.48 -13.58 -31.39
N LYS A 595 15.98 -14.82 -31.37
CA LYS A 595 16.22 -15.82 -32.43
C LYS A 595 15.15 -15.75 -33.53
N LEU A 596 13.90 -15.48 -33.17
CA LEU A 596 12.76 -15.51 -34.11
C LEU A 596 12.68 -14.26 -34.99
N ILE A 597 12.82 -13.06 -34.41
CA ILE A 597 12.64 -11.78 -35.13
C ILE A 597 13.56 -11.68 -36.35
N PRO A 598 14.88 -11.97 -36.25
CA PRO A 598 15.77 -11.91 -37.42
C PRO A 598 15.37 -12.85 -38.56
N ILE A 599 14.73 -13.99 -38.27
CA ILE A 599 14.30 -14.96 -39.27
C ILE A 599 13.08 -14.43 -40.04
N PHE A 600 12.13 -13.82 -39.35
CA PHE A 600 10.98 -13.18 -39.99
C PHE A 600 11.41 -11.98 -40.85
N HIS A 601 12.32 -11.15 -40.32
CA HIS A 601 12.90 -10.02 -41.06
C HIS A 601 13.65 -10.46 -42.32
N ALA A 602 14.42 -11.56 -42.27
CA ALA A 602 15.08 -12.11 -43.45
C ALA A 602 14.10 -12.54 -44.57
N LYS A 603 12.82 -12.72 -44.23
CA LYS A 603 11.72 -13.05 -45.16
C LYS A 603 10.81 -11.84 -45.45
N ASN A 604 11.15 -10.65 -44.96
CA ASN A 604 10.34 -9.42 -45.04
C ASN A 604 8.97 -9.56 -44.36
N ILE A 605 8.88 -10.33 -43.28
CA ILE A 605 7.66 -10.49 -42.48
C ILE A 605 7.81 -9.63 -41.21
N PRO A 606 6.96 -8.61 -40.98
CA PRO A 606 6.96 -7.86 -39.74
C PRO A 606 6.53 -8.71 -38.54
N VAL A 607 7.02 -8.34 -37.35
CA VAL A 607 6.72 -9.00 -36.09
C VAL A 607 6.02 -8.04 -35.13
N LEU A 608 4.80 -8.40 -34.73
CA LEU A 608 4.06 -7.78 -33.64
C LEU A 608 4.27 -8.59 -32.35
N VAL A 609 4.89 -7.96 -31.36
CA VAL A 609 5.17 -8.58 -30.07
C VAL A 609 4.14 -8.16 -29.02
N ASP A 610 3.40 -9.13 -28.46
CA ASP A 610 2.66 -8.95 -27.22
C ASP A 610 3.63 -9.06 -26.04
N GLY A 611 4.09 -7.90 -25.58
CA GLY A 611 4.97 -7.75 -24.45
C GLY A 611 4.25 -7.51 -23.13
N ALA A 612 2.94 -7.78 -22.99
CA ALA A 612 2.16 -7.30 -21.84
C ALA A 612 2.78 -7.66 -20.48
N SER A 613 3.30 -8.88 -20.32
CA SER A 613 3.85 -9.37 -19.05
C SER A 613 5.37 -9.16 -18.89
N ALA A 614 6.07 -8.57 -19.86
CA ALA A 614 7.54 -8.48 -19.88
C ALA A 614 8.15 -7.21 -19.23
N PRO A 615 7.67 -5.98 -19.50
CA PRO A 615 8.25 -4.75 -18.94
C PRO A 615 8.30 -4.81 -17.41
N GLY A 616 9.49 -4.58 -16.83
CA GLY A 616 9.72 -4.64 -15.39
C GLY A 616 10.03 -6.03 -14.83
N GLN A 617 9.70 -7.09 -15.58
CA GLN A 617 10.04 -8.48 -15.25
C GLN A 617 11.30 -8.95 -15.99
N LEU A 618 11.48 -8.58 -17.26
CA LEU A 618 12.68 -8.87 -18.06
C LEU A 618 13.54 -7.62 -18.22
N PRO A 619 14.87 -7.77 -18.38
CA PRO A 619 15.76 -6.67 -18.78
C PRO A 619 15.51 -6.31 -20.25
N LEU A 620 14.41 -5.58 -20.49
CA LEU A 620 13.92 -5.28 -21.83
C LEU A 620 14.77 -4.20 -22.50
N ASN A 621 15.27 -4.50 -23.70
CA ASN A 621 15.90 -3.54 -24.60
C ASN A 621 15.21 -3.59 -25.97
N LEU A 622 14.35 -2.63 -26.26
CA LEU A 622 13.55 -2.64 -27.49
C LEU A 622 14.38 -2.37 -28.75
N ASN A 623 15.43 -1.54 -28.64
CA ASN A 623 16.33 -1.27 -29.75
C ASN A 623 17.11 -2.54 -30.17
N GLU A 624 17.54 -3.35 -29.21
CA GLU A 624 18.24 -4.62 -29.49
C GLU A 624 17.29 -5.74 -29.92
N LEU A 625 16.09 -5.81 -29.33
CA LEU A 625 15.08 -6.81 -29.67
C LEU A 625 14.63 -6.67 -31.13
N GLY A 626 14.52 -5.43 -31.62
CA GLY A 626 14.27 -5.15 -33.04
C GLY A 626 12.86 -5.49 -33.53
N ALA A 627 11.86 -5.59 -32.66
CA ALA A 627 10.48 -5.84 -33.09
C ALA A 627 9.90 -4.65 -33.89
N ASP A 628 9.11 -4.93 -34.92
CA ASP A 628 8.46 -3.89 -35.72
C ASP A 628 7.38 -3.17 -34.93
N PHE A 629 6.67 -3.93 -34.09
CA PHE A 629 5.67 -3.45 -33.14
C PHE A 629 5.85 -4.14 -31.80
N TYR A 630 5.82 -3.39 -30.70
CA TYR A 630 5.87 -3.96 -29.36
C TYR A 630 4.83 -3.30 -28.47
N VAL A 631 3.92 -4.10 -27.91
CA VAL A 631 2.89 -3.63 -26.99
C VAL A 631 3.25 -4.05 -25.57
N GLY A 632 3.46 -3.08 -24.68
CA GLY A 632 3.80 -3.35 -23.28
C GLY A 632 2.76 -2.79 -22.32
N THR A 633 2.55 -3.47 -21.19
CA THR A 633 1.74 -2.92 -20.08
C THR A 633 2.65 -2.35 -19.00
N ALA A 634 2.31 -1.14 -18.52
CA ALA A 634 3.02 -0.54 -17.40
C ALA A 634 2.28 -0.72 -16.07
N TYR A 635 0.98 -1.01 -16.11
CA TYR A 635 0.15 -1.20 -14.91
C TYR A 635 0.32 -2.56 -14.22
N LYS A 636 1.08 -3.47 -14.82
CA LYS A 636 1.48 -4.76 -14.23
C LYS A 636 2.76 -4.59 -13.41
N TRP A 637 3.89 -5.03 -13.97
CA TRP A 637 5.18 -5.15 -13.29
C TRP A 637 5.99 -3.85 -13.20
N LEU A 638 5.54 -2.76 -13.84
CA LEU A 638 6.10 -1.42 -13.68
C LEU A 638 5.34 -0.56 -12.66
N PHE A 639 4.38 -1.14 -11.93
CA PHE A 639 3.66 -0.47 -10.83
C PHE A 639 2.83 0.76 -11.25
N GLY A 640 2.54 0.94 -12.54
CA GLY A 640 1.68 2.01 -13.03
C GLY A 640 0.22 1.87 -12.59
N CYS A 641 -0.52 2.98 -12.61
CA CYS A 641 -1.97 2.94 -12.47
C CYS A 641 -2.62 2.18 -13.64
N LYS A 642 -3.81 1.63 -13.40
CA LYS A 642 -4.58 0.91 -14.42
C LYS A 642 -4.80 1.78 -15.65
N SER A 643 -5.03 1.13 -16.79
CA SER A 643 -5.18 1.81 -18.08
C SER A 643 -3.93 2.56 -18.57
N CYS A 644 -2.74 2.08 -18.19
CA CYS A 644 -1.45 2.62 -18.63
C CYS A 644 -0.60 1.55 -19.34
N SER A 645 -0.59 1.61 -20.67
CA SER A 645 0.22 0.76 -21.56
C SER A 645 0.90 1.61 -22.63
N PHE A 646 1.82 1.02 -23.37
CA PHE A 646 2.54 1.68 -24.44
C PHE A 646 2.61 0.80 -25.69
N LEU A 647 2.71 1.46 -26.83
CA LEU A 647 2.96 0.87 -28.12
C LEU A 647 4.26 1.49 -28.68
N HIS A 648 5.22 0.64 -28.98
CA HIS A 648 6.41 1.00 -29.74
C HIS A 648 6.22 0.57 -31.20
N VAL A 649 6.49 1.47 -32.15
CA VAL A 649 6.37 1.22 -33.59
C VAL A 649 7.64 1.66 -34.29
N SER A 650 8.26 0.74 -35.02
CA SER A 650 9.44 1.05 -35.81
C SER A 650 9.13 2.08 -36.92
N LYS A 651 10.13 2.91 -37.23
CA LYS A 651 10.00 4.06 -38.15
C LYS A 651 9.31 3.76 -39.50
N PRO A 652 9.54 2.61 -40.17
CA PRO A 652 8.89 2.30 -41.44
C PRO A 652 7.35 2.26 -41.37
N TYR A 653 6.78 1.93 -40.21
CA TYR A 653 5.34 1.70 -40.05
C TYR A 653 4.59 2.86 -39.39
N GLN A 654 5.27 3.90 -38.90
CA GLN A 654 4.64 5.03 -38.20
C GLN A 654 3.67 5.84 -39.09
N ASN A 655 3.83 5.80 -40.41
CA ASN A 655 2.88 6.43 -41.34
C ASN A 655 1.63 5.59 -41.60
N THR A 656 1.69 4.29 -41.28
CA THR A 656 0.63 3.31 -41.51
C THR A 656 -0.18 3.09 -40.24
N VAL A 657 0.47 2.90 -39.10
CA VAL A 657 -0.19 2.60 -37.82
C VAL A 657 -0.96 3.81 -37.30
N ARG A 658 -2.25 3.59 -37.02
CA ARG A 658 -3.19 4.59 -36.50
C ARG A 658 -3.81 4.11 -35.19
N PRO A 659 -4.27 5.03 -34.31
CA PRO A 659 -5.05 4.65 -33.15
C PRO A 659 -6.40 4.04 -33.55
N VAL A 660 -6.94 3.14 -32.72
CA VAL A 660 -8.29 2.57 -32.91
C VAL A 660 -9.36 3.66 -32.95
N VAL A 661 -9.20 4.72 -32.15
CA VAL A 661 -10.09 5.88 -32.15
C VAL A 661 -9.44 7.04 -32.89
N THR A 662 -9.97 7.36 -34.07
CA THR A 662 -9.56 8.54 -34.84
C THR A 662 -10.16 9.82 -34.23
N SER A 663 -9.36 10.88 -34.09
CA SER A 663 -9.80 12.16 -33.51
C SER A 663 -9.23 13.39 -34.24
N LEU A 664 -9.26 14.56 -33.58
CA LEU A 664 -8.90 15.86 -34.13
C LEU A 664 -7.47 15.96 -34.71
N ALA A 665 -6.54 15.11 -34.25
CA ALA A 665 -5.16 15.06 -34.72
C ALA A 665 -4.97 14.25 -36.01
N TYR A 666 -6.04 13.73 -36.63
CA TYR A 666 -5.93 12.92 -37.83
C TYR A 666 -5.06 13.57 -38.92
N GLY A 667 -4.08 12.80 -39.43
CA GLY A 667 -3.13 13.26 -40.44
C GLY A 667 -1.98 14.13 -39.92
N GLN A 668 -1.86 14.34 -38.60
CA GLN A 668 -0.81 15.16 -37.99
C GLN A 668 0.43 14.35 -37.57
N GLY A 669 0.42 13.03 -37.80
CA GLY A 669 1.55 12.14 -37.59
C GLY A 669 1.35 11.20 -36.41
N PHE A 670 2.18 10.15 -36.34
CA PHE A 670 2.04 9.04 -35.39
C PHE A 670 1.87 9.49 -33.93
N VAL A 671 2.79 10.30 -33.42
CA VAL A 671 2.77 10.73 -32.03
C VAL A 671 1.52 11.56 -31.69
N GLU A 672 1.16 12.52 -32.54
CA GLU A 672 0.02 13.42 -32.30
C GLU A 672 -1.32 12.69 -32.40
N GLU A 673 -1.45 11.76 -33.35
CA GLU A 673 -2.67 10.97 -33.52
C GLU A 673 -2.93 10.04 -32.33
N PHE A 674 -1.90 9.43 -31.77
CA PHE A 674 -2.06 8.65 -30.55
C PHE A 674 -2.19 9.51 -29.29
N ALA A 675 -1.71 10.76 -29.29
CA ALA A 675 -1.90 11.67 -28.17
C ALA A 675 -3.34 12.19 -28.06
N ILE A 676 -4.05 12.35 -29.19
CA ILE A 676 -5.41 12.87 -29.22
C ILE A 676 -6.36 11.82 -29.79
N GLN A 677 -7.01 11.06 -28.91
CA GLN A 677 -7.95 9.97 -29.25
C GLN A 677 -9.37 10.25 -28.70
N GLY A 678 -9.73 11.54 -28.58
CA GLY A 678 -10.91 11.99 -27.85
C GLY A 678 -10.61 12.35 -26.40
N THR A 679 -11.50 13.13 -25.78
CA THR A 679 -11.33 13.60 -24.39
C THR A 679 -11.41 12.44 -23.41
N ARG A 680 -10.36 12.26 -22.60
CA ARG A 680 -10.26 11.23 -21.55
C ARG A 680 -9.39 11.71 -20.40
N ASP A 681 -9.38 10.92 -19.33
CA ASP A 681 -8.44 11.10 -18.22
C ASP A 681 -7.02 10.66 -18.64
N GLU A 682 -6.11 11.62 -18.76
CA GLU A 682 -4.71 11.39 -19.12
C GLU A 682 -3.82 11.09 -17.89
N ALA A 683 -4.34 11.24 -16.66
CA ALA A 683 -3.56 11.13 -15.43
C ALA A 683 -2.81 9.80 -15.33
N ASN A 684 -3.44 8.70 -15.75
CA ASN A 684 -2.86 7.35 -15.69
C ASN A 684 -1.53 7.24 -16.44
N PHE A 685 -1.42 7.81 -17.64
CA PHE A 685 -0.15 7.80 -18.39
C PHE A 685 0.90 8.68 -17.73
N LEU A 686 0.50 9.80 -17.15
CA LEU A 686 1.42 10.72 -16.46
C LEU A 686 2.00 10.08 -15.19
N THR A 687 1.26 9.19 -14.52
CA THR A 687 1.76 8.46 -13.34
C THR A 687 2.97 7.56 -13.62
N LEU A 688 3.20 7.20 -14.88
CA LEU A 688 4.29 6.30 -15.26
C LEU A 688 5.65 6.81 -14.78
N VAL A 689 5.86 8.12 -14.80
CA VAL A 689 7.11 8.73 -14.29
C VAL A 689 7.28 8.44 -12.80
N SER A 690 6.21 8.58 -12.01
CA SER A 690 6.23 8.25 -10.57
C SER A 690 6.39 6.75 -10.33
N ALA A 691 5.82 5.91 -11.19
CA ALA A 691 5.91 4.46 -11.09
C ALA A 691 7.33 3.94 -11.37
N LEU A 692 8.00 4.50 -12.39
CA LEU A 692 9.40 4.20 -12.67
C LEU A 692 10.33 4.73 -11.57
N ASP A 693 10.14 5.98 -11.12
CA ASP A 693 10.90 6.56 -10.00
C ASP A 693 10.73 5.74 -8.70
N PHE A 694 9.51 5.25 -8.43
CA PHE A 694 9.24 4.33 -7.34
C PHE A 694 10.05 3.03 -7.49
N TYR A 695 9.98 2.41 -8.67
CA TYR A 695 10.64 1.14 -8.92
C TYR A 695 12.18 1.26 -8.83
N GLU A 696 12.74 2.31 -9.42
CA GLU A 696 14.15 2.68 -9.34
C GLU A 696 14.57 2.98 -7.89
N SER A 697 13.72 3.67 -7.13
CA SER A 697 14.00 4.04 -5.74
C SER A 697 13.98 2.84 -4.79
N VAL A 698 13.11 1.85 -4.99
CA VAL A 698 13.18 0.59 -4.23
C VAL A 698 14.40 -0.24 -4.65
N GLY A 699 14.78 -0.14 -5.93
CA GLY A 699 15.90 -0.80 -6.55
C GLY A 699 15.45 -1.97 -7.44
N VAL A 700 15.49 -1.78 -8.76
CA VAL A 700 15.04 -2.76 -9.76
C VAL A 700 15.71 -4.13 -9.56
N SER A 701 17.03 -4.17 -9.44
CA SER A 701 17.78 -5.42 -9.22
C SER A 701 17.46 -6.09 -7.89
N ARG A 702 17.12 -5.30 -6.87
CA ARG A 702 16.75 -5.78 -5.54
C ARG A 702 15.39 -6.48 -5.55
N VAL A 703 14.40 -5.86 -6.19
CA VAL A 703 13.08 -6.45 -6.42
C VAL A 703 13.21 -7.71 -7.28
N TYR A 704 14.00 -7.66 -8.35
CA TYR A 704 14.25 -8.82 -9.21
C TYR A 704 14.82 -9.99 -8.42
N ALA A 705 15.87 -9.77 -7.62
CA ALA A 705 16.50 -10.82 -6.82
C ALA A 705 15.52 -11.43 -5.80
N HIS A 706 14.73 -10.60 -5.11
CA HIS A 706 13.70 -11.05 -4.18
C HIS A 706 12.64 -11.92 -4.87
N ASN A 707 12.00 -11.38 -5.90
CA ASN A 707 10.91 -12.06 -6.60
C ASN A 707 11.39 -13.36 -7.25
N LYS A 708 12.57 -13.34 -7.90
CA LYS A 708 13.14 -14.52 -8.56
C LYS A 708 13.47 -15.62 -7.54
N SER A 709 14.14 -15.27 -6.44
CA SER A 709 14.47 -16.24 -5.41
C SER A 709 13.21 -16.81 -4.75
N LEU A 710 12.19 -15.97 -4.54
CA LEU A 710 10.95 -16.38 -3.90
C LEU A 710 10.13 -17.30 -4.80
N ILE A 711 9.99 -16.99 -6.09
CA ILE A 711 9.17 -17.80 -7.00
C ILE A 711 9.81 -19.15 -7.31
N ASP A 712 11.14 -19.23 -7.40
CA ASP A 712 11.85 -20.49 -7.61
C ASP A 712 11.62 -21.43 -6.41
N TRP A 713 11.85 -20.90 -5.21
CA TRP A 713 11.60 -21.63 -3.97
C TRP A 713 10.13 -22.03 -3.83
N ALA A 714 9.19 -21.11 -4.10
CA ALA A 714 7.76 -21.38 -3.97
C ALA A 714 7.30 -22.47 -4.95
N GLY A 715 7.77 -22.43 -6.20
CA GLY A 715 7.47 -23.47 -7.19
C GLY A 715 7.93 -24.86 -6.73
N GLU A 716 9.18 -24.97 -6.25
CA GLU A 716 9.75 -26.23 -5.74
C GLU A 716 9.04 -26.72 -4.48
N TYR A 717 8.74 -25.80 -3.56
CA TYR A 717 8.02 -26.09 -2.32
C TYR A 717 6.63 -26.65 -2.62
N LEU A 718 5.83 -25.97 -3.46
CA LEU A 718 4.48 -26.40 -3.80
C LEU A 718 4.47 -27.73 -4.56
N ALA A 719 5.35 -27.90 -5.56
CA ALA A 719 5.45 -29.15 -6.32
C ALA A 719 5.82 -30.33 -5.40
N THR A 720 6.74 -30.13 -4.46
CA THR A 720 7.13 -31.14 -3.47
C THR A 720 5.99 -31.46 -2.51
N THR A 721 5.30 -30.42 -2.03
CA THR A 721 4.20 -30.53 -1.05
C THR A 721 3.00 -31.25 -1.64
N TRP A 722 2.68 -30.97 -2.91
CA TRP A 722 1.57 -31.57 -3.63
C TRP A 722 1.93 -32.88 -4.33
N LYS A 723 3.22 -33.25 -4.34
CA LYS A 723 3.75 -34.41 -5.07
C LYS A 723 3.41 -34.35 -6.57
N THR A 724 3.51 -33.16 -7.13
CA THR A 724 3.25 -32.87 -8.54
C THR A 724 4.49 -32.24 -9.18
N ASN A 725 4.33 -31.57 -10.32
CA ASN A 725 5.41 -30.97 -11.08
C ASN A 725 5.16 -29.49 -11.37
N ILE A 726 6.25 -28.79 -11.64
CA ILE A 726 6.24 -27.46 -12.25
C ILE A 726 6.06 -27.64 -13.77
N LEU A 727 5.28 -26.79 -14.43
CA LEU A 727 5.06 -26.86 -15.88
C LEU A 727 6.34 -26.61 -16.67
N LEU A 728 7.06 -25.53 -16.33
CA LEU A 728 8.22 -25.06 -17.08
C LEU A 728 9.52 -25.15 -16.27
N PRO A 729 10.62 -25.67 -16.84
CA PRO A 729 11.93 -25.55 -16.23
C PRO A 729 12.37 -24.08 -16.16
N ALA A 730 13.27 -23.76 -15.23
CA ALA A 730 13.67 -22.38 -14.95
C ALA A 730 14.20 -21.59 -16.17
N TRP A 731 14.80 -22.26 -17.16
CA TRP A 731 15.36 -21.62 -18.35
C TRP A 731 14.30 -21.21 -19.40
N GLN A 732 13.08 -21.74 -19.32
CA GLN A 732 11.94 -21.37 -20.19
C GLN A 732 10.97 -20.39 -19.53
N ARG A 733 11.12 -20.19 -18.22
CA ARG A 733 10.09 -19.60 -17.37
C ARG A 733 10.38 -18.14 -17.07
N ALA A 734 9.31 -17.35 -17.05
CA ALA A 734 9.35 -15.96 -16.65
C ALA A 734 9.91 -15.80 -15.22
N PRO A 735 10.75 -14.79 -14.95
CA PRO A 735 11.44 -14.64 -13.67
C PRO A 735 10.57 -14.60 -12.43
N PHE A 736 9.31 -14.15 -12.51
CA PHE A 736 8.45 -13.89 -11.35
C PHE A 736 7.16 -14.72 -11.34
N VAL A 737 6.97 -15.62 -12.31
CA VAL A 737 5.75 -16.42 -12.46
C VAL A 737 6.10 -17.91 -12.46
N CYS A 738 5.24 -18.73 -11.85
CA CYS A 738 5.37 -20.19 -11.88
C CYS A 738 4.01 -20.87 -11.98
N ASN A 739 3.96 -21.94 -12.78
CA ASN A 739 2.80 -22.81 -12.90
C ASN A 739 3.12 -24.14 -12.23
N VAL A 740 2.35 -24.49 -11.20
CA VAL A 740 2.51 -25.74 -10.45
C VAL A 740 1.25 -26.56 -10.60
N ARG A 741 1.39 -27.83 -10.98
CA ARG A 741 0.25 -28.73 -11.20
C ARG A 741 -0.48 -28.97 -9.88
N ILE A 742 -1.79 -28.82 -9.90
CA ILE A 742 -2.66 -29.09 -8.75
C ILE A 742 -2.80 -30.62 -8.60
N PRO A 743 -2.85 -31.18 -7.38
CA PRO A 743 -2.95 -32.63 -7.16
C PRO A 743 -4.38 -33.17 -7.37
N VAL A 744 -4.98 -32.88 -8.53
CA VAL A 744 -6.31 -33.36 -8.96
C VAL A 744 -6.17 -34.01 -10.32
N GLU A 745 -6.91 -35.10 -10.57
CA GLU A 745 -6.98 -35.72 -11.88
C GLU A 745 -7.75 -34.83 -12.86
N TRP A 746 -7.40 -34.90 -14.15
CA TRP A 746 -8.13 -34.14 -15.16
C TRP A 746 -9.61 -34.53 -15.16
N PRO A 747 -10.53 -33.56 -15.01
CA PRO A 747 -11.94 -33.86 -14.84
C PRO A 747 -12.53 -34.50 -16.10
N THR A 748 -13.51 -35.38 -15.89
CA THR A 748 -14.32 -35.98 -16.96
C THR A 748 -15.77 -35.53 -16.82
N THR A 749 -16.45 -35.40 -17.96
CA THR A 749 -17.89 -35.18 -18.02
C THR A 749 -18.66 -36.36 -17.39
N SER A 750 -19.96 -36.19 -17.13
CA SER A 750 -20.82 -37.26 -16.62
C SER A 750 -20.88 -38.51 -17.52
N ALA A 751 -20.50 -38.38 -18.79
CA ALA A 751 -20.35 -39.47 -19.75
C ALA A 751 -18.96 -40.16 -19.72
N GLY A 752 -18.05 -39.75 -18.83
CA GLY A 752 -16.70 -40.28 -18.71
C GLY A 752 -15.71 -39.78 -19.77
N VAL A 753 -16.06 -38.71 -20.49
CA VAL A 753 -15.20 -38.09 -21.52
C VAL A 753 -14.36 -36.99 -20.87
N PRO A 754 -13.03 -36.93 -21.07
CA PRO A 754 -12.20 -35.82 -20.59
C PRO A 754 -12.77 -34.46 -21.00
N MET A 755 -12.82 -33.52 -20.05
CA MET A 755 -13.29 -32.17 -20.35
C MET A 755 -12.36 -31.48 -21.35
N SER A 756 -12.94 -30.66 -22.23
CA SER A 756 -12.21 -29.69 -23.04
C SER A 756 -11.69 -28.53 -22.18
N HIS A 757 -10.86 -27.66 -22.77
CA HIS A 757 -10.35 -26.47 -22.09
C HIS A 757 -11.48 -25.57 -21.57
N ASP A 758 -12.47 -25.27 -22.42
CA ASP A 758 -13.57 -24.38 -22.07
C ASP A 758 -14.49 -24.97 -20.99
N GLU A 759 -14.70 -26.28 -21.02
CA GLU A 759 -15.47 -27.00 -19.99
C GLU A 759 -14.78 -27.00 -18.62
N ALA A 760 -13.45 -26.84 -18.57
CA ALA A 760 -12.68 -26.80 -17.34
C ALA A 760 -12.57 -25.40 -16.71
N LEU A 761 -12.94 -24.33 -17.44
CA LEU A 761 -12.85 -22.95 -16.93
C LEU A 761 -13.74 -22.70 -15.68
N PRO A 762 -15.01 -23.12 -15.64
CA PRO A 762 -15.85 -22.92 -14.45
C PRO A 762 -15.30 -23.62 -13.20
N LEU A 763 -14.62 -24.76 -13.37
CA LEU A 763 -13.94 -25.44 -12.28
C LEU A 763 -12.74 -24.63 -11.76
N CYS A 764 -11.98 -24.01 -12.65
CA CYS A 764 -10.88 -23.13 -12.26
C CYS A 764 -11.39 -21.93 -11.44
N ASP A 765 -12.50 -21.32 -11.88
CA ASP A 765 -13.14 -20.20 -11.19
C ASP A 765 -13.61 -20.61 -9.79
N ALA A 766 -14.28 -21.74 -9.65
CA ALA A 766 -14.72 -22.22 -8.35
C ALA A 766 -13.58 -22.55 -7.37
N ILE A 767 -12.44 -23.05 -7.86
CA ILE A 767 -11.23 -23.24 -7.03
C ILE A 767 -10.70 -21.89 -6.54
N MET A 768 -10.65 -20.89 -7.42
CA MET A 768 -10.19 -19.54 -7.06
C MET A 768 -11.12 -18.90 -6.02
N ASP A 769 -12.44 -18.97 -6.23
CA ASP A 769 -13.44 -18.43 -5.31
C ASP A 769 -13.36 -19.11 -3.93
N PHE A 770 -13.20 -20.44 -3.90
CA PHE A 770 -13.03 -21.16 -2.64
C PHE A 770 -11.78 -20.71 -1.86
N LEU A 771 -10.65 -20.54 -2.55
CA LEU A 771 -9.41 -20.07 -1.93
C LEU A 771 -9.53 -18.64 -1.39
N ASP A 772 -10.26 -17.78 -2.09
CA ASP A 772 -10.50 -16.41 -1.64
C ASP A 772 -11.49 -16.39 -0.46
N ASP A 773 -12.66 -17.01 -0.59
CA ASP A 773 -13.70 -17.00 0.44
C ASP A 773 -13.26 -17.65 1.76
N GLN A 774 -12.54 -18.77 1.69
CA GLN A 774 -12.18 -19.54 2.89
C GLN A 774 -10.82 -19.14 3.48
N TYR A 775 -9.86 -18.74 2.64
CA TYR A 775 -8.48 -18.50 3.07
C TYR A 775 -7.96 -17.10 2.73
N ARG A 776 -8.75 -16.26 2.05
CA ARG A 776 -8.34 -14.94 1.53
C ARG A 776 -7.11 -15.04 0.63
N ILE A 777 -7.02 -16.09 -0.19
CA ILE A 777 -5.90 -16.34 -1.10
C ILE A 777 -6.33 -16.05 -2.54
N VAL A 778 -5.80 -14.96 -3.09
CA VAL A 778 -6.06 -14.57 -4.48
C VAL A 778 -4.94 -15.12 -5.37
N VAL A 779 -5.25 -16.17 -6.12
CA VAL A 779 -4.34 -16.82 -7.07
C VAL A 779 -5.08 -17.17 -8.36
N ARG A 780 -4.36 -17.37 -9.46
CA ARG A 780 -4.97 -17.81 -10.72
C ARG A 780 -4.86 -19.33 -10.86
N VAL A 781 -5.96 -19.98 -11.24
CA VAL A 781 -5.97 -21.38 -11.70
C VAL A 781 -6.25 -21.39 -13.20
N VAL A 782 -5.53 -22.22 -13.95
CA VAL A 782 -5.66 -22.33 -15.40
C VAL A 782 -5.64 -23.79 -15.87
N PRO A 783 -6.49 -24.17 -16.85
CA PRO A 783 -6.37 -25.43 -17.54
C PRO A 783 -5.33 -25.32 -18.66
N PHE A 784 -4.38 -26.25 -18.74
CA PHE A 784 -3.40 -26.30 -19.81
C PHE A 784 -2.94 -27.74 -20.09
N GLN A 785 -2.93 -28.15 -21.36
CA GLN A 785 -2.55 -29.51 -21.79
C GLN A 785 -3.20 -30.64 -20.98
N SER A 786 -4.52 -30.56 -20.80
CA SER A 786 -5.31 -31.51 -20.01
C SER A 786 -4.82 -31.70 -18.57
N GLU A 787 -4.29 -30.63 -17.97
CA GLU A 787 -3.89 -30.57 -16.57
C GLU A 787 -4.31 -29.22 -15.95
N LEU A 788 -4.56 -29.19 -14.63
CA LEU A 788 -4.87 -27.96 -13.89
C LEU A 788 -3.60 -27.44 -13.21
N TYR A 789 -3.32 -26.15 -13.42
CA TYR A 789 -2.18 -25.47 -12.82
C TYR A 789 -2.65 -24.29 -11.98
N VAL A 790 -2.02 -24.12 -10.83
CA VAL A 790 -2.02 -22.82 -10.16
C VAL A 790 -0.89 -21.98 -10.73
N ARG A 791 -1.22 -20.77 -11.21
CA ARG A 791 -0.26 -19.78 -11.69
C ARG A 791 0.02 -18.77 -10.59
N ILE A 792 1.11 -19.00 -9.88
CA ILE A 792 1.60 -18.10 -8.83
C ILE A 792 2.50 -17.01 -9.40
N SER A 793 2.43 -15.83 -8.80
CA SER A 793 3.30 -14.69 -9.08
C SER A 793 3.99 -14.24 -7.78
N ALA A 794 5.28 -13.93 -7.85
CA ALA A 794 6.02 -13.34 -6.73
C ALA A 794 6.20 -11.85 -6.94
N GLN A 795 5.96 -11.09 -5.88
CA GLN A 795 6.18 -9.66 -5.85
C GLN A 795 6.84 -9.24 -4.54
N MET A 796 7.37 -8.01 -4.51
CA MET A 796 8.15 -7.49 -3.40
C MET A 796 7.41 -7.35 -2.07
N TYR A 797 6.07 -7.48 -2.08
CA TYR A 797 5.24 -7.54 -0.88
C TYR A 797 4.92 -8.97 -0.43
N ASN A 798 5.40 -9.99 -1.15
CA ASN A 798 5.20 -11.40 -0.80
C ASN A 798 6.39 -11.96 -0.02
N GLU A 799 6.11 -12.98 0.80
CA GLU A 799 7.10 -13.74 1.55
C GLU A 799 6.80 -15.25 1.51
N ARG A 800 7.70 -16.08 2.05
CA ARG A 800 7.57 -17.54 1.98
C ARG A 800 6.27 -18.07 2.57
N ARG A 801 5.84 -17.48 3.70
CA ARG A 801 4.63 -17.84 4.42
C ARG A 801 3.37 -17.79 3.55
N ASP A 802 3.31 -16.84 2.62
CA ASP A 802 2.19 -16.70 1.68
C ASP A 802 1.98 -17.97 0.84
N TYR A 803 3.08 -18.55 0.35
CA TYR A 803 3.06 -19.76 -0.46
C TYR A 803 2.90 -21.04 0.38
N GLU A 804 3.39 -21.04 1.62
CA GLU A 804 3.14 -22.13 2.57
C GLU A 804 1.64 -22.26 2.87
N GLN A 805 0.97 -21.13 3.08
CA GLN A 805 -0.48 -21.07 3.31
C GLN A 805 -1.27 -21.52 2.08
N LEU A 806 -0.89 -21.10 0.86
CA LEU A 806 -1.46 -21.65 -0.37
C LEU A 806 -1.24 -23.17 -0.46
N GLY A 807 -0.05 -23.66 -0.10
CA GLY A 807 0.29 -25.07 -0.10
C GLY A 807 -0.67 -25.90 0.77
N GLN A 808 -0.94 -25.44 1.98
CA GLN A 808 -1.87 -26.10 2.91
C GLN A 808 -3.33 -25.98 2.46
N ALA A 809 -3.77 -24.77 2.09
CA ALA A 809 -5.15 -24.54 1.64
C ALA A 809 -5.51 -25.42 0.43
N MET A 810 -4.58 -25.57 -0.53
CA MET A 810 -4.80 -26.43 -1.69
C MET A 810 -4.86 -27.91 -1.29
N LEU A 811 -4.01 -28.38 -0.36
CA LEU A 811 -4.09 -29.77 0.13
C LEU A 811 -5.42 -30.04 0.83
N GLU A 812 -5.89 -29.11 1.66
CA GLU A 812 -7.18 -29.22 2.34
C GLU A 812 -8.34 -29.30 1.34
N LEU A 813 -8.28 -28.47 0.30
CA LEU A 813 -9.25 -28.49 -0.80
C LEU A 813 -9.25 -29.82 -1.55
N THR A 814 -8.07 -30.33 -1.93
CA THR A 814 -7.95 -31.52 -2.78
C THR A 814 -8.01 -32.85 -2.03
N ASN A 815 -7.88 -32.85 -0.70
CA ASN A 815 -7.92 -34.06 0.13
C ASN A 815 -9.36 -34.51 0.40
N THR A 816 -10.04 -34.95 -0.67
CA THR A 816 -11.39 -35.51 -0.66
C THR A 816 -11.43 -36.91 -1.25
N PRO A 817 -12.27 -37.83 -0.73
CA PRO A 817 -12.30 -39.23 -1.17
C PRO A 817 -12.77 -39.44 -2.62
N THR A 818 -13.61 -38.53 -3.14
CA THR A 818 -14.17 -38.62 -4.49
C THR A 818 -14.21 -37.24 -5.17
N LEU A 819 -14.29 -37.23 -6.51
CA LEU A 819 -14.55 -36.01 -7.29
C LEU A 819 -15.91 -35.37 -6.91
N GLY A 820 -16.90 -36.18 -6.50
CA GLY A 820 -18.18 -35.68 -6.02
C GLY A 820 -18.06 -34.91 -4.71
N ASP A 821 -17.24 -35.38 -3.77
CA ASP A 821 -16.95 -34.68 -2.51
C ASP A 821 -16.15 -33.40 -2.74
N TYR A 822 -15.24 -33.41 -3.73
CA TYR A 822 -14.47 -32.24 -4.18
C TYR A 822 -15.39 -31.13 -4.73
N LEU A 823 -16.25 -31.49 -5.68
CA LEU A 823 -17.21 -30.56 -6.28
C LEU A 823 -18.24 -30.06 -5.25
N ALA A 824 -18.74 -30.93 -4.37
CA ALA A 824 -19.66 -30.56 -3.31
C ALA A 824 -19.06 -29.55 -2.32
N ARG A 825 -17.75 -29.63 -2.00
CA ARG A 825 -17.07 -28.63 -1.17
C ARG A 825 -16.99 -27.25 -1.83
N MET A 826 -16.89 -27.22 -3.15
CA MET A 826 -16.93 -25.99 -3.94
C MET A 826 -18.36 -25.55 -4.31
N ARG A 827 -19.38 -26.28 -3.82
CA ARG A 827 -20.81 -26.04 -4.11
C ARG A 827 -21.15 -26.12 -5.61
N ILE A 828 -20.45 -26.99 -6.36
CA ILE A 828 -20.68 -27.29 -7.78
C ILE A 828 -21.48 -28.58 -7.93
#